data_AF-A0A821DYL1-F1
#
_entry.id   AF-A0A821DYL1-F1
#
_cell.length_a   1.000
_cell.length_b   1.000
_cell.length_c   1.000
_cell.angle_alpha   90.00
_cell.angle_beta   90.00
_cell.angle_gamma   90.00
#
_symmetry.space_group_name_H-M   'P 1'
#
loop_
_entity.id
_entity.type
_entity.pdbx_description
1 polymer ?
#
loop_
_entity_poly.entity_id
_entity_poly.type
_entity_poly.pdbx_seq_one_letter_code
_entity_poly.pdbx_strand_id
1 'polypeptide(L)'
;MPVRYRRKRILIIFVISIIIIIYLTKNHSEHHINDGDDLPHIELKRNAKRFVENLIHRTTTSQLQFRTVREEIVEIDGKKLRKIDWHDYELIDRENARKGLGEGGIGVEPSVQERNSPQFKQLYGENGFNAFISNNISLDRSVKDIRHPACKDRLYLAELSSVSIIIPIHDEHLRTLLRSVHSILNRTPAKLLEEIILVDDASGKEELKAALDAHIANLTKTRIIRLRKREGLIRTRLAGAREAKGEILIFFDSHIEVNINWLPPLIEPIVLNYKTSVCPFIDIIKWENFAYIAQDEGARGAFDWSMFYKRLPLLPEHAQNPIEPFDNPVMAGGLFAISKKWFWELGGYDEGLDVWGGEQYEMSFKIWQCGGRLVDAPCSRVGHIYRQFNPHGGFSFGDYLSRNHKRVAMVWMDEYAEYVYQRNGHMSVAKQLQLREKLNCKPFKWFMENVAFDLPKYYPPVPLPPFAMGEIRSMNNSLCIDTKHGREHATFGLDLCLSDHRGRSGEQDFELSWRQDIRPKGREFCFDVPNRSKRTPVVLFTCHGMRGNQHFVYDVTKYHIIHVSTNLCLDCDLENVYELGEIIGQGAYGCVFKSRNVTTNETVAIKKMSILRTRDGLPPTVIREAALLKRVDKVDNDNLIKLKEVFTEQPSVDRQNIYFIFEYVERDLERYLKMHSPLDINQIRNFTQQLLTAVSVLHNHSIFHRDIKPQNILITNNGILKLADFGLAREYHEHKVFTTVVVTMWYRAPEILLASPYCTSADMWSVGCILGEMALGRPLFVAKSESRQLRRIILLMGLPNEDEWPQDSPLRREAFENYSQPIITLERLIRFQDSCAIELLRSLLSFKQSLRPTAIRALEHNFFRRIDHTSCTVTWSSTDIAEATAAVPNLDAYTDGDFIFNSDDDQKIENIRSRNNSMDVGYYYQSWSSSNDGQHMLTIDSHRSSVAGDVPQSPIDIVSWWLDSPHKENL
;
A
#
# COMPACT_ATOMS: atom_id res chain seq x y z
N MET A 1 65.34 -28.29 30.04
CA MET A 1 64.85 -29.19 31.11
C MET A 1 64.40 -28.43 32.37
N PRO A 2 63.18 -27.85 32.41
CA PRO A 2 62.46 -27.66 33.69
C PRO A 2 60.96 -28.01 33.68
N VAL A 3 60.43 -28.61 32.61
CA VAL A 3 58.98 -28.88 32.45
C VAL A 3 58.53 -30.19 33.11
N ARG A 4 59.40 -31.21 33.17
CA ARG A 4 59.06 -32.52 33.77
C ARG A 4 58.87 -32.49 35.29
N TYR A 5 59.53 -31.56 36.00
CA TYR A 5 59.42 -31.46 37.46
C TYR A 5 58.12 -30.80 37.94
N ARG A 6 57.53 -29.89 37.15
CA ARG A 6 56.23 -29.23 37.48
C ARG A 6 55.03 -30.15 37.27
N ARG A 7 55.06 -31.04 36.26
CA ARG A 7 53.97 -32.01 36.00
C ARG A 7 53.77 -33.02 37.14
N LYS A 8 54.85 -33.51 37.76
CA LYS A 8 54.76 -34.45 38.89
C LYS A 8 54.14 -33.82 40.14
N ARG A 9 54.44 -32.56 40.46
CA ARG A 9 53.86 -31.87 41.63
C ARG A 9 52.36 -31.65 41.51
N ILE A 10 51.87 -31.26 40.32
CA ILE A 10 50.44 -31.03 40.09
C ILE A 10 49.65 -32.34 40.14
N LEU A 11 50.21 -33.42 39.58
CA LEU A 11 49.59 -34.75 39.64
C LEU A 11 49.53 -35.30 41.08
N ILE A 12 50.60 -35.08 41.86
CA ILE A 12 50.64 -35.48 43.28
C ILE A 12 49.61 -34.71 44.10
N ILE A 13 49.47 -33.40 43.89
CA ILE A 13 48.47 -32.58 44.59
C ILE A 13 47.05 -33.04 44.22
N PHE A 14 46.79 -33.34 42.94
CA PHE A 14 45.50 -33.81 42.47
C PHE A 14 45.12 -35.18 43.07
N VAL A 15 46.07 -36.11 43.15
CA VAL A 15 45.86 -37.43 43.76
C VAL A 15 45.64 -37.31 45.28
N ILE A 16 46.40 -36.44 45.97
CA ILE A 16 46.20 -36.18 47.41
C ILE A 16 44.82 -35.57 47.67
N SER A 17 44.36 -34.63 46.83
CA SER A 17 43.02 -34.05 46.95
C SER A 17 41.91 -35.09 46.77
N ILE A 18 42.06 -36.04 45.84
CA ILE A 18 41.11 -37.14 45.66
C ILE A 18 41.11 -38.09 46.85
N ILE A 19 42.29 -38.43 47.40
CA ILE A 19 42.40 -39.29 48.58
C ILE A 19 41.74 -38.63 49.81
N ILE A 20 41.91 -37.32 50.00
CA ILE A 20 41.27 -36.56 51.08
C ILE A 20 39.74 -36.55 50.91
N ILE A 21 39.24 -36.37 49.68
CA ILE A 21 37.80 -36.42 49.38
C ILE A 21 37.22 -37.82 49.67
N ILE A 22 37.92 -38.89 49.28
CA ILE A 22 37.50 -40.27 49.57
C ILE A 22 37.54 -40.55 51.09
N TYR A 23 38.56 -40.08 51.80
CA TYR A 23 38.66 -40.24 53.26
C TYR A 23 37.52 -39.51 54.01
N LEU A 24 37.21 -38.28 53.60
CA LEU A 24 36.14 -37.48 54.21
C LEU A 24 34.73 -38.00 53.89
N THR A 25 34.54 -38.63 52.73
CA THR A 25 33.26 -39.23 52.34
C THR A 25 33.03 -40.62 52.94
N LYS A 26 34.10 -41.37 53.23
CA LYS A 26 34.01 -42.75 53.77
C LYS A 26 33.89 -42.82 55.29
N ASN A 27 34.30 -41.77 56.02
CA ASN A 27 34.22 -41.71 57.49
C ASN A 27 32.89 -41.17 58.07
N HIS A 28 31.88 -40.92 57.24
CA HIS A 28 30.60 -40.34 57.69
C HIS A 28 29.38 -41.28 57.59
N SER A 29 29.59 -42.57 57.34
CA SER A 29 28.55 -43.60 57.35
C SER A 29 28.68 -44.50 58.56
N GLU A 30 28.58 -43.96 59.78
CA GLU A 30 28.25 -44.68 61.03
C GLU A 30 28.32 -43.68 62.20
N HIS A 31 27.21 -43.00 62.50
CA HIS A 31 26.77 -42.69 63.86
C HIS A 31 25.38 -42.04 63.83
N HIS A 32 24.41 -42.77 64.39
CA HIS A 32 23.09 -42.29 64.80
C HIS A 32 23.23 -41.19 65.86
N ILE A 33 22.68 -39.98 65.64
CA ILE A 33 22.19 -39.10 66.71
C ILE A 33 20.96 -38.33 66.20
N ASN A 34 19.99 -38.21 67.11
CA ASN A 34 18.65 -37.64 67.03
C ASN A 34 18.59 -36.11 66.86
N ASP A 35 17.37 -35.67 66.52
CA ASP A 35 16.75 -34.33 66.59
C ASP A 35 17.50 -33.20 67.34
N GLY A 36 17.51 -32.03 66.68
CA GLY A 36 17.65 -30.70 67.29
C GLY A 36 18.91 -29.95 66.90
N ASP A 37 18.72 -28.84 66.17
CA ASP A 37 19.70 -27.78 65.87
C ASP A 37 20.97 -28.15 65.08
N ASP A 38 21.05 -27.75 63.80
CA ASP A 38 22.33 -27.31 63.19
C ASP A 38 22.16 -26.64 61.81
N LEU A 39 21.92 -25.33 61.83
CA LEU A 39 22.08 -24.45 60.66
C LEU A 39 23.51 -24.34 60.04
N PRO A 40 24.64 -24.79 60.64
CA PRO A 40 25.98 -24.66 60.01
C PRO A 40 26.31 -25.70 58.92
N HIS A 41 25.61 -26.83 58.85
CA HIS A 41 26.00 -27.95 57.98
C HIS A 41 25.58 -27.78 56.49
N ILE A 42 24.58 -26.96 56.21
CA ILE A 42 24.15 -26.63 54.83
C ILE A 42 25.10 -25.60 54.20
N GLU A 43 25.68 -24.71 55.01
CA GLU A 43 26.57 -23.65 54.54
C GLU A 43 27.96 -24.20 54.16
N LEU A 44 28.46 -25.21 54.89
CA LEU A 44 29.70 -25.92 54.55
C LEU A 44 29.60 -26.70 53.23
N LYS A 45 28.46 -27.38 52.97
CA LYS A 45 28.21 -28.05 51.68
C LYS A 45 28.04 -27.05 50.53
N ARG A 46 27.38 -25.90 50.76
CA ARG A 46 27.30 -24.82 49.77
C ARG A 46 28.65 -24.19 49.48
N ASN A 47 29.47 -23.95 50.49
CA ASN A 47 30.79 -23.33 50.34
C ASN A 47 31.79 -24.29 49.70
N ALA A 48 31.74 -25.60 50.00
CA ALA A 48 32.54 -26.60 49.30
C ALA A 48 32.11 -26.74 47.82
N LYS A 49 30.81 -26.72 47.53
CA LYS A 49 30.29 -26.73 46.16
C LYS A 49 30.69 -25.45 45.40
N ARG A 50 30.59 -24.27 46.02
CA ARG A 50 31.03 -22.99 45.45
C ARG A 50 32.55 -22.93 45.25
N PHE A 51 33.32 -23.52 46.16
CA PHE A 51 34.77 -23.61 46.03
C PHE A 51 35.16 -24.53 44.87
N VAL A 52 34.49 -25.68 44.71
CA VAL A 52 34.69 -26.60 43.57
C VAL A 52 34.20 -25.98 42.27
N GLU A 53 33.05 -25.29 42.25
CA GLU A 53 32.56 -24.56 41.07
C GLU A 53 33.49 -23.40 40.71
N ASN A 54 34.03 -22.65 41.68
CA ASN A 54 35.02 -21.60 41.43
C ASN A 54 36.39 -22.16 41.04
N LEU A 55 36.77 -23.34 41.52
CA LEU A 55 38.00 -24.01 41.12
C LEU A 55 37.85 -24.55 39.69
N ILE A 56 36.73 -25.21 39.36
CA ILE A 56 36.40 -25.63 37.99
C ILE A 56 36.34 -24.40 37.09
N HIS A 57 35.65 -23.33 37.50
CA HIS A 57 35.57 -22.09 36.74
C HIS A 57 36.95 -21.47 36.53
N ARG A 58 37.78 -21.31 37.57
CA ARG A 58 39.16 -20.80 37.44
C ARG A 58 40.07 -21.72 36.61
N THR A 59 39.86 -23.04 36.62
CA THR A 59 40.62 -23.99 35.80
C THR A 59 40.12 -24.03 34.35
N THR A 60 38.83 -23.77 34.08
CA THR A 60 38.28 -23.57 32.73
C THR A 60 38.59 -22.19 32.15
N THR A 61 38.70 -21.15 32.99
CA THR A 61 39.06 -19.79 32.56
C THR A 61 40.58 -19.61 32.43
N SER A 62 41.39 -20.50 33.02
CA SER A 62 42.80 -20.67 32.67
C SER A 62 43.02 -21.80 31.66
N GLN A 63 42.14 -21.92 30.66
CA GLN A 63 42.54 -22.55 29.40
C GLN A 63 43.62 -21.68 28.73
N LEU A 64 44.87 -21.85 29.15
CA LEU A 64 45.96 -21.90 28.17
C LEU A 64 45.64 -23.09 27.26
N GLN A 65 44.70 -22.89 26.32
CA GLN A 65 44.63 -23.71 25.12
C GLN A 65 45.99 -23.54 24.46
N PHE A 66 46.86 -24.52 24.60
CA PHE A 66 47.90 -24.72 23.61
C PHE A 66 47.17 -25.05 22.30
N ARG A 67 46.76 -24.00 21.56
CA ARG A 67 46.13 -24.14 20.24
C ARG A 67 47.18 -24.72 19.32
N THR A 68 46.90 -25.93 18.83
CA THR A 68 47.72 -26.60 17.82
C THR A 68 47.81 -25.70 16.60
N VAL A 69 49.02 -25.40 16.13
CA VAL A 69 49.23 -24.63 14.89
C VAL A 69 48.53 -25.38 13.75
N ARG A 70 47.50 -24.79 13.15
CA ARG A 70 46.77 -25.37 12.02
C ARG A 70 47.55 -25.04 10.74
N GLU A 71 48.10 -26.06 10.11
CA GLU A 71 48.79 -25.96 8.81
C GLU A 71 48.25 -27.01 7.85
N GLU A 72 48.18 -26.65 6.57
CA GLU A 72 47.75 -27.52 5.49
C GLU A 72 48.71 -27.40 4.30
N ILE A 73 48.93 -28.48 3.56
CA ILE A 73 49.67 -28.46 2.29
C ILE A 73 48.67 -28.71 1.17
N VAL A 74 48.56 -27.75 0.26
CA VAL A 74 47.65 -27.80 -0.89
C VAL A 74 48.49 -27.82 -2.17
N GLU A 75 48.04 -28.57 -3.18
CA GLU A 75 48.67 -28.57 -4.50
C GLU A 75 47.91 -27.62 -5.43
N ILE A 76 48.58 -26.57 -5.90
CA ILE A 76 48.02 -25.57 -6.84
C ILE A 76 49.00 -25.46 -8.01
N ASP A 77 48.52 -25.65 -9.25
CA ASP A 77 49.32 -25.62 -10.47
C ASP A 77 50.59 -26.51 -10.41
N GLY A 78 50.47 -27.69 -9.80
CA GLY A 78 51.57 -28.64 -9.62
C GLY A 78 52.63 -28.23 -8.57
N LYS A 79 52.38 -27.16 -7.79
CA LYS A 79 53.23 -26.72 -6.68
C LYS A 79 52.57 -27.03 -5.34
N LYS A 80 53.32 -27.65 -4.43
CA LYS A 80 52.90 -27.84 -3.04
C LYS A 80 53.09 -26.53 -2.28
N LEU A 81 51.99 -25.89 -1.92
CA LEU A 81 51.95 -24.64 -1.18
C LEU A 81 51.47 -24.90 0.25
N ARG A 82 52.15 -24.28 1.23
CA ARG A 82 51.79 -24.37 2.64
C ARG A 82 50.81 -23.25 2.98
N LYS A 83 49.68 -23.60 3.60
CA LYS A 83 48.74 -22.67 4.22
C LYS A 83 48.85 -22.71 5.74
N ILE A 84 48.73 -21.55 6.38
CA ILE A 84 48.81 -21.35 7.83
C ILE A 84 47.62 -20.52 8.31
N ASP A 85 47.37 -20.58 9.61
CA ASP A 85 46.42 -19.69 10.28
C ASP A 85 47.07 -18.32 10.55
N TRP A 86 46.49 -17.26 9.97
CA TRP A 86 46.95 -15.89 10.13
C TRP A 86 46.20 -15.09 11.20
N HIS A 87 45.24 -15.70 11.90
CA HIS A 87 44.51 -15.02 12.97
C HIS A 87 45.42 -14.72 14.17
N ASP A 88 45.49 -13.43 14.54
CA ASP A 88 46.12 -13.00 15.79
C ASP A 88 45.12 -13.13 16.94
N TYR A 89 45.10 -14.30 17.57
CA TYR A 89 44.18 -14.60 18.67
C TYR A 89 44.47 -13.78 19.93
N GLU A 90 45.72 -13.37 20.17
CA GLU A 90 46.05 -12.52 21.33
C GLU A 90 45.50 -11.10 21.14
N LEU A 91 45.55 -10.56 19.92
CA LEU A 91 44.87 -9.31 19.58
C LEU A 91 43.35 -9.45 19.72
N ILE A 92 42.76 -10.51 19.19
CA ILE A 92 41.30 -10.75 19.26
C ILE A 92 40.84 -10.80 20.72
N ASP A 93 41.53 -11.55 21.59
CA ASP A 93 41.17 -11.66 23.01
C ASP A 93 41.31 -10.31 23.74
N ARG A 94 42.35 -9.52 23.41
CA ARG A 94 42.52 -8.15 23.94
C ARG A 94 41.42 -7.21 23.49
N GLU A 95 41.05 -7.24 22.20
CA GLU A 95 40.00 -6.40 21.64
C GLU A 95 38.62 -6.75 22.21
N ASN A 96 38.33 -8.05 22.42
CA ASN A 96 37.10 -8.51 23.07
C ASN A 96 36.99 -8.06 24.54
N ALA A 97 38.13 -7.88 25.22
CA ALA A 97 38.17 -7.44 26.61
C ALA A 97 38.07 -5.90 26.77
N ARG A 98 38.23 -5.13 25.70
CA ARG A 98 38.19 -3.67 25.75
C ARG A 98 36.78 -3.15 26.08
N LYS A 99 36.75 -2.06 26.83
CA LYS A 99 35.53 -1.36 27.25
C LYS A 99 35.75 0.14 27.10
N GLY A 100 34.73 0.84 26.64
CA GLY A 100 34.80 2.28 26.37
C GLY A 100 33.76 2.71 25.34
N LEU A 101 33.73 4.01 25.06
CA LEU A 101 32.85 4.57 24.03
C LEU A 101 33.27 4.05 22.65
N GLY A 102 32.33 3.45 21.93
CA GLY A 102 32.55 2.94 20.57
C GLY A 102 33.31 1.61 20.48
N GLU A 103 33.76 1.03 21.60
CA GLU A 103 34.41 -0.30 21.62
C GLU A 103 33.43 -1.39 21.17
N GLY A 104 33.94 -2.41 20.49
CA GLY A 104 33.13 -3.44 19.84
C GLY A 104 32.31 -2.91 18.66
N GLY A 105 32.60 -1.72 18.15
CA GLY A 105 31.83 -1.09 17.06
C GLY A 105 30.42 -0.64 17.46
N ILE A 106 30.13 -0.50 18.75
CA ILE A 106 28.82 -0.07 19.25
C ILE A 106 28.63 1.44 18.97
N GLY A 107 27.44 1.82 18.51
CA GLY A 107 27.10 3.23 18.28
C GLY A 107 27.11 4.06 19.56
N VAL A 108 27.63 5.28 19.48
CA VAL A 108 27.66 6.23 20.60
C VAL A 108 26.55 7.25 20.39
N GLU A 109 25.58 7.29 21.29
CA GLU A 109 24.49 8.28 21.22
C GLU A 109 24.87 9.56 21.97
N PRO A 110 24.86 10.74 21.30
CA PRO A 110 25.14 12.00 21.97
C PRO A 110 23.92 12.45 22.79
N SER A 111 24.18 13.02 23.96
CA SER A 111 23.15 13.63 24.82
C SER A 111 22.47 14.82 24.14
N VAL A 112 21.28 15.19 24.61
CA VAL A 112 20.52 16.34 24.07
C VAL A 112 21.31 17.64 24.18
N GLN A 113 22.13 17.80 25.22
CA GLN A 113 22.99 18.96 25.41
C GLN A 113 24.13 19.00 24.39
N GLU A 114 24.79 17.86 24.14
CA GLU A 114 25.86 17.75 23.15
C GLU A 114 25.36 18.02 21.72
N ARG A 115 24.19 17.47 21.34
CA ARG A 115 23.57 17.70 20.02
C ARG A 115 23.29 19.19 19.76
N ASN A 116 22.99 19.95 20.81
CA ASN A 116 22.70 21.38 20.71
C ASN A 116 23.95 22.27 20.83
N SER A 117 25.12 21.69 21.12
CA SER A 117 26.35 22.46 21.27
C SER A 117 26.80 23.09 19.94
N PRO A 118 27.36 24.31 19.94
CA PRO A 118 27.88 24.95 18.73
C PRO A 118 28.98 24.12 18.05
N GLN A 119 29.84 23.49 18.86
CA GLN A 119 30.94 22.66 18.37
C GLN A 119 30.43 21.43 17.61
N PHE A 120 29.36 20.79 18.07
CA PHE A 120 28.73 19.66 17.38
C PHE A 120 28.27 20.07 15.98
N LYS A 121 27.53 21.18 15.88
CA LYS A 121 27.00 21.68 14.61
C LYS A 121 28.11 22.09 13.64
N GLN A 122 29.15 22.75 14.14
CA GLN A 122 30.31 23.15 13.34
C GLN A 122 31.04 21.95 12.76
N LEU A 123 31.46 21.01 13.62
CA LEU A 123 32.23 19.82 13.21
C LEU A 123 31.43 18.94 12.24
N TYR A 124 30.12 18.84 12.43
CA TYR A 124 29.26 18.13 11.49
C TYR A 124 29.16 18.86 10.14
N GLY A 125 29.01 20.19 10.13
CA GLY A 125 29.00 21.02 8.92
C GLY A 125 30.29 20.91 8.09
N GLU A 126 31.45 20.88 8.75
CA GLU A 126 32.77 20.83 8.10
C GLU A 126 33.15 19.45 7.54
N ASN A 127 32.51 18.37 8.02
CA ASN A 127 32.93 17.00 7.71
C ASN A 127 31.81 16.14 7.06
N GLY A 128 30.54 16.52 7.17
CA GLY A 128 29.43 15.71 6.66
C GLY A 128 29.16 14.43 7.45
N PHE A 129 29.79 14.28 8.62
CA PHE A 129 29.58 13.22 9.61
C PHE A 129 29.87 13.75 11.01
N ASN A 130 29.52 12.98 12.04
CA ASN A 130 29.63 13.41 13.44
C ASN A 130 31.07 13.37 13.98
N ALA A 131 31.89 14.32 13.54
CA ALA A 131 33.29 14.44 13.98
C ALA A 131 33.43 14.74 15.48
N PHE A 132 32.41 15.30 16.14
CA PHE A 132 32.37 15.46 17.59
C PHE A 132 32.40 14.10 18.31
N ILE A 133 31.57 13.14 17.89
CA ILE A 133 31.58 11.78 18.44
C ILE A 133 32.89 11.05 18.12
N SER A 134 33.38 11.20 16.89
CA SER A 134 34.69 10.68 16.49
C SER A 134 35.82 11.10 17.44
N ASN A 135 35.73 12.31 18.01
CA ASN A 135 36.73 12.83 18.94
C ASN A 135 36.72 12.16 20.31
N ASN A 136 35.59 11.57 20.71
CA ASN A 136 35.44 10.91 21.99
C ASN A 136 35.69 9.39 21.90
N ILE A 137 35.71 8.84 20.69
CA ILE A 137 36.03 7.43 20.43
C ILE A 137 37.55 7.23 20.39
N SER A 138 38.04 6.13 20.94
CA SER A 138 39.46 5.76 20.91
C SER A 138 39.99 5.66 19.47
N LEU A 139 41.26 6.01 19.24
CA LEU A 139 41.91 5.78 17.94
C LEU A 139 42.14 4.28 17.68
N ASP A 140 42.27 3.50 18.76
CA ASP A 140 42.53 2.06 18.70
C ASP A 140 41.27 1.23 18.94
N ARG A 141 40.06 1.81 18.90
CA ARG A 141 38.84 1.11 19.32
C ARG A 141 38.69 -0.27 18.67
N SER A 142 38.21 -1.25 19.44
CA SER A 142 37.87 -2.56 18.88
C SER A 142 36.63 -2.48 18.01
N VAL A 143 36.59 -3.32 16.98
CA VAL A 143 35.43 -3.50 16.09
C VAL A 143 34.94 -4.94 16.20
N LYS A 144 33.63 -5.13 16.04
CA LYS A 144 33.04 -6.47 16.10
C LYS A 144 33.46 -7.30 14.88
N ASP A 145 33.84 -8.55 15.12
CA ASP A 145 34.00 -9.53 14.05
C ASP A 145 32.62 -9.91 13.49
N ILE A 146 32.28 -9.34 12.34
CA ILE A 146 31.04 -9.59 11.61
C ILE A 146 31.26 -10.42 10.34
N ARG A 147 32.45 -11.03 10.19
CA ARG A 147 32.71 -11.94 9.09
C ARG A 147 31.83 -13.19 9.22
N HIS A 148 31.58 -13.85 8.10
CA HIS A 148 30.91 -15.15 8.10
C HIS A 148 31.66 -16.11 9.04
N PRO A 149 30.98 -16.91 9.90
CA PRO A 149 31.64 -17.75 10.90
C PRO A 149 32.74 -18.65 10.35
N ALA A 150 32.55 -19.20 9.14
CA ALA A 150 33.53 -20.06 8.47
C ALA A 150 34.83 -19.34 8.08
N CYS A 151 34.87 -18.00 7.99
CA CYS A 151 36.10 -17.26 7.75
C CYS A 151 37.12 -17.40 8.90
N LYS A 152 36.67 -17.76 10.11
CA LYS A 152 37.54 -17.93 11.28
C LYS A 152 38.40 -19.19 11.21
N ASP A 153 37.96 -20.19 10.47
CA ASP A 153 38.67 -21.45 10.32
C ASP A 153 39.50 -21.52 9.02
N ARG A 154 39.47 -20.47 8.20
CA ARG A 154 40.17 -20.42 6.91
C ARG A 154 41.67 -20.20 7.07
N LEU A 155 42.45 -21.02 6.35
CA LEU A 155 43.91 -20.91 6.25
C LEU A 155 44.29 -20.21 4.94
N TYR A 156 45.42 -19.48 4.96
CA TYR A 156 45.95 -18.76 3.79
C TYR A 156 47.42 -19.11 3.57
N LEU A 157 47.94 -18.87 2.37
CA LEU A 157 49.35 -19.11 2.03
C LEU A 157 50.30 -18.55 3.11
N ALA A 158 51.32 -19.34 3.46
CA ALA A 158 52.34 -18.95 4.42
C ALA A 158 53.25 -17.83 3.90
N GLU A 159 53.54 -17.89 2.60
CA GLU A 159 54.33 -16.93 1.86
C GLU A 159 53.37 -16.00 1.11
N LEU A 160 53.20 -14.79 1.64
CA LEU A 160 52.42 -13.71 1.01
C LEU A 160 53.34 -12.52 0.74
N SER A 161 53.04 -11.75 -0.30
CA SER A 161 53.80 -10.58 -0.73
C SER A 161 53.63 -9.37 0.20
N SER A 162 54.62 -8.49 0.19
CA SER A 162 54.57 -7.23 0.94
C SER A 162 53.62 -6.21 0.31
N VAL A 163 53.03 -5.35 1.14
CA VAL A 163 51.99 -4.40 0.73
C VAL A 163 52.35 -2.96 1.07
N SER A 164 52.08 -2.04 0.14
CA SER A 164 52.07 -0.60 0.38
C SER A 164 50.63 -0.09 0.38
N ILE A 165 50.21 0.53 1.48
CA ILE A 165 48.86 1.06 1.63
C ILE A 165 48.89 2.56 1.34
N ILE A 166 48.08 3.02 0.39
CA ILE A 166 48.04 4.41 -0.08
C ILE A 166 46.72 5.03 0.34
N ILE A 167 46.80 6.12 1.11
CA ILE A 167 45.64 6.84 1.64
C ILE A 167 45.70 8.30 1.14
N PRO A 168 44.85 8.70 0.18
CA PRO A 168 44.74 10.09 -0.24
C PRO A 168 43.98 10.90 0.82
N ILE A 169 44.41 12.13 1.06
CA ILE A 169 43.86 13.02 2.09
C ILE A 169 43.57 14.38 1.46
N HIS A 170 42.37 14.92 1.70
CA HIS A 170 42.06 16.31 1.41
C HIS A 170 41.08 16.83 2.45
N ASP A 171 41.52 17.75 3.31
CA ASP A 171 40.69 18.34 4.38
C ASP A 171 39.94 17.31 5.24
N GLU A 172 40.50 16.12 5.43
CA GLU A 172 39.94 15.09 6.30
C GLU A 172 39.94 15.52 7.78
N HIS A 173 39.02 14.96 8.56
CA HIS A 173 39.08 15.11 10.03
C HIS A 173 40.27 14.35 10.62
N LEU A 174 41.10 15.02 11.44
CA LEU A 174 42.36 14.44 11.94
C LEU A 174 42.14 13.09 12.66
N ARG A 175 41.14 12.98 13.53
CA ARG A 175 40.95 11.75 14.33
C ARG A 175 40.36 10.59 13.54
N THR A 176 39.60 10.82 12.47
CA THR A 176 39.16 9.72 11.59
C THR A 176 40.31 9.20 10.75
N LEU A 177 41.16 10.11 10.23
CA LEU A 177 42.39 9.75 9.54
C LEU A 177 43.32 8.92 10.43
N LEU A 178 43.60 9.40 11.64
CA LEU A 178 44.48 8.69 12.57
C LEU A 178 43.90 7.32 12.96
N ARG A 179 42.59 7.21 13.19
CA ARG A 179 41.95 5.92 13.48
C ARG A 179 42.05 4.95 12.30
N SER A 180 42.01 5.43 11.07
CA SER A 180 42.28 4.61 9.88
C SER A 180 43.69 4.02 9.93
N VAL A 181 44.70 4.88 10.16
CA VAL A 181 46.12 4.46 10.28
C VAL A 181 46.33 3.47 11.42
N HIS A 182 45.79 3.76 12.62
CA HIS A 182 45.90 2.88 13.78
C HIS A 182 45.21 1.53 13.55
N SER A 183 44.03 1.51 12.93
CA SER A 183 43.35 0.25 12.59
C SER A 183 44.21 -0.64 11.71
N ILE A 184 44.88 -0.05 10.71
CA ILE A 184 45.80 -0.75 9.80
C ILE A 184 47.02 -1.26 10.57
N LEU A 185 47.70 -0.41 11.32
CA LEU A 185 48.91 -0.78 12.07
C LEU A 185 48.63 -1.90 13.09
N ASN A 186 47.48 -1.84 13.76
CA ASN A 186 47.13 -2.79 14.82
C ASN A 186 46.69 -4.17 14.28
N ARG A 187 45.97 -4.21 13.15
CA ARG A 187 45.33 -5.45 12.64
C ARG A 187 46.02 -6.05 11.42
N THR A 188 47.14 -5.48 11.00
CA THR A 188 47.92 -5.98 9.87
C THR A 188 49.18 -6.70 10.34
N PRO A 189 49.46 -7.93 9.87
CA PRO A 189 50.69 -8.62 10.21
C PRO A 189 51.92 -7.79 9.83
N ALA A 190 52.77 -7.46 10.81
CA ALA A 190 53.90 -6.54 10.63
C ALA A 190 54.88 -6.98 9.53
N LYS A 191 54.99 -8.28 9.23
CA LYS A 191 55.83 -8.81 8.16
C LYS A 191 55.29 -8.55 6.75
N LEU A 192 53.98 -8.32 6.59
CA LEU A 192 53.35 -8.06 5.30
C LEU A 192 53.25 -6.58 4.99
N LEU A 193 53.12 -5.73 6.02
CA LEU A 193 53.05 -4.28 5.84
C LEU A 193 54.45 -3.71 5.54
N GLU A 194 54.67 -3.24 4.32
CA GLU A 194 55.91 -2.53 3.97
C GLU A 194 55.83 -1.08 4.46
N GLU A 195 54.77 -0.38 4.08
CA GLU A 195 54.56 1.03 4.43
C GLU A 195 53.09 1.48 4.27
N ILE A 196 52.73 2.53 5.01
CA ILE A 196 51.51 3.33 4.84
C ILE A 196 51.92 4.70 4.32
N ILE A 197 51.38 5.08 3.17
CA ILE A 197 51.68 6.31 2.45
C ILE A 197 50.44 7.20 2.51
N LEU A 198 50.51 8.23 3.34
CA LEU A 198 49.53 9.30 3.40
C LEU A 198 49.86 10.31 2.30
N VAL A 199 48.93 10.59 1.38
CA VAL A 199 49.16 11.55 0.29
C VAL A 199 48.21 12.72 0.46
N ASP A 200 48.75 13.84 0.92
CA ASP A 200 48.01 15.08 1.16
C ASP A 200 47.86 15.90 -0.13
N ASP A 201 46.61 15.99 -0.61
CA ASP A 201 46.18 16.72 -1.80
C ASP A 201 45.91 18.20 -1.49
N ALA A 202 46.96 18.88 -1.02
CA ALA A 202 46.95 20.30 -0.66
C ALA A 202 45.81 20.68 0.31
N SER A 203 45.71 19.99 1.45
CA SER A 203 44.71 20.30 2.49
C SER A 203 44.91 21.70 3.08
N GLY A 204 43.79 22.39 3.31
CA GLY A 204 43.73 23.71 3.96
C GLY A 204 43.68 23.65 5.49
N LYS A 205 43.16 22.57 6.09
CA LYS A 205 43.03 22.43 7.55
C LYS A 205 44.39 22.45 8.28
N GLU A 206 44.53 23.34 9.27
CA GLU A 206 45.76 23.47 10.07
C GLU A 206 46.12 22.19 10.84
N GLU A 207 45.12 21.43 11.30
CA GLU A 207 45.32 20.16 12.01
C GLU A 207 46.01 19.09 11.15
N LEU A 208 45.92 19.19 9.82
CA LEU A 208 46.55 18.26 8.88
C LEU A 208 47.99 18.66 8.52
N LYS A 209 48.52 19.74 9.10
CA LYS A 209 49.89 20.22 8.88
C LYS A 209 50.83 19.69 9.98
N ALA A 210 51.36 20.56 10.82
CA ALA A 210 52.36 20.23 11.83
C ALA A 210 51.86 19.20 12.86
N ALA A 211 50.59 19.23 13.24
CA ALA A 211 50.02 18.28 14.20
C ALA A 211 50.00 16.85 13.64
N LEU A 212 49.62 16.68 12.37
CA LEU A 212 49.69 15.40 11.68
C LEU A 212 51.15 14.94 11.54
N ASP A 213 52.06 15.80 11.10
CA ASP A 213 53.48 15.46 10.94
C ASP A 213 54.10 14.95 12.25
N ALA A 214 53.83 15.63 13.37
CA ALA A 214 54.29 15.23 14.69
C ALA A 214 53.73 13.87 15.12
N HIS A 215 52.47 13.59 14.82
CA HIS A 215 51.86 12.29 15.15
C HIS A 215 52.44 11.17 14.28
N ILE A 216 52.58 11.39 12.97
CA ILE A 216 53.13 10.40 12.04
C ILE A 216 54.60 10.09 12.32
N ALA A 217 55.39 11.07 12.76
CA ALA A 217 56.79 10.86 13.14
C ALA A 217 56.97 9.82 14.27
N ASN A 218 55.95 9.61 15.11
CA ASN A 218 55.97 8.61 16.18
C ASN A 218 55.48 7.22 15.74
N LEU A 219 54.96 7.07 14.51
CA LEU A 219 54.43 5.82 13.99
C LEU A 219 55.47 5.10 13.13
N THR A 220 55.62 3.79 13.35
CA THR A 220 56.48 2.98 12.49
C THR A 220 55.80 2.72 11.14
N LYS A 221 56.60 2.59 10.07
CA LYS A 221 56.15 2.27 8.71
C LYS A 221 55.12 3.23 8.10
N THR A 222 54.95 4.43 8.65
CA THR A 222 54.01 5.42 8.13
C THR A 222 54.76 6.67 7.68
N ARG A 223 54.40 7.22 6.51
CA ARG A 223 54.97 8.47 6.00
C ARG A 223 53.94 9.29 5.25
N ILE A 224 54.24 10.57 5.07
CA ILE A 224 53.39 11.53 4.37
C ILE A 224 54.09 12.10 3.14
N ILE A 225 53.33 12.28 2.06
CA ILE A 225 53.69 12.97 0.83
C ILE A 225 52.73 14.15 0.69
N ARG A 226 53.25 15.37 0.54
CA ARG A 226 52.42 16.58 0.36
C ARG A 226 52.50 17.09 -1.07
N LEU A 227 51.36 17.23 -1.73
CA LEU A 227 51.25 17.82 -3.06
C LEU A 227 51.21 19.34 -2.97
N ARG A 228 51.83 20.03 -3.93
CA ARG A 228 51.96 21.50 -3.93
C ARG A 228 50.66 22.22 -4.30
N LYS A 229 49.76 21.53 -5.01
CA LYS A 229 48.49 22.03 -5.49
C LYS A 229 47.47 20.90 -5.45
N ARG A 230 46.19 21.25 -5.47
CA ARG A 230 45.09 20.28 -5.51
C ARG A 230 45.05 19.59 -6.87
N GLU A 231 45.34 18.31 -6.89
CA GLU A 231 45.40 17.44 -8.08
C GLU A 231 44.16 16.55 -8.21
N GLY A 232 43.40 16.35 -7.13
CA GLY A 232 42.23 15.47 -7.09
C GLY A 232 42.58 14.05 -6.65
N LEU A 233 41.55 13.27 -6.26
CA LEU A 233 41.69 11.92 -5.70
C LEU A 233 42.51 11.00 -6.61
N ILE A 234 42.22 11.03 -7.90
CA ILE A 234 42.79 10.10 -8.89
C ILE A 234 44.30 10.31 -9.04
N ARG A 235 44.73 11.55 -9.23
CA ARG A 235 46.15 11.92 -9.35
C ARG A 235 46.90 11.78 -8.03
N THR A 236 46.22 12.01 -6.91
CA THR A 236 46.76 11.79 -5.56
C THR A 236 47.07 10.30 -5.33
N ARG A 237 46.15 9.40 -5.71
CA ARG A 237 46.41 7.95 -5.69
C ARG A 237 47.59 7.56 -6.58
N LEU A 238 47.69 8.13 -7.80
CA LEU A 238 48.83 7.91 -8.70
C LEU A 238 50.17 8.37 -8.09
N ALA A 239 50.19 9.52 -7.40
CA ALA A 239 51.39 10.01 -6.73
C ALA A 239 51.86 9.04 -5.63
N GLY A 240 50.94 8.52 -4.82
CA GLY A 240 51.28 7.47 -3.83
C GLY A 240 51.76 6.17 -4.48
N ALA A 241 51.11 5.74 -5.56
CA ALA A 241 51.47 4.52 -6.27
C ALA A 241 52.87 4.56 -6.90
N ARG A 242 53.34 5.74 -7.33
CA ARG A 242 54.69 5.94 -7.88
C ARG A 242 55.76 5.74 -6.82
N GLU A 243 55.49 6.20 -5.60
CA GLU A 243 56.43 6.17 -4.48
C GLU A 243 56.39 4.88 -3.66
N ALA A 244 55.39 4.01 -3.88
CA ALA A 244 55.21 2.77 -3.14
C ALA A 244 56.32 1.74 -3.38
N LYS A 245 56.75 1.02 -2.35
CA LYS A 245 57.83 0.02 -2.40
C LYS A 245 57.34 -1.43 -2.38
N GLY A 246 56.17 -1.69 -1.80
CA GLY A 246 55.56 -3.01 -1.70
C GLY A 246 55.23 -3.61 -3.07
N GLU A 247 55.13 -4.94 -3.11
CA GLU A 247 54.79 -5.68 -4.33
C GLU A 247 53.31 -5.55 -4.69
N ILE A 248 52.44 -5.34 -3.69
CA ILE A 248 51.01 -5.12 -3.83
C ILE A 248 50.66 -3.72 -3.35
N LEU A 249 49.87 -3.00 -4.15
CA LEU A 249 49.30 -1.70 -3.80
C LEU A 249 47.91 -1.92 -3.23
N ILE A 250 47.61 -1.28 -2.10
CA ILE A 250 46.29 -1.23 -1.52
C ILE A 250 45.86 0.23 -1.44
N PHE A 251 44.75 0.56 -2.07
CA PHE A 251 44.17 1.90 -1.99
C PHE A 251 43.07 1.89 -0.94
N PHE A 252 43.09 2.86 -0.03
CA PHE A 252 42.05 3.08 0.96
C PHE A 252 41.68 4.56 1.01
N ASP A 253 40.43 4.83 1.34
CA ASP A 253 40.01 6.18 1.69
C ASP A 253 40.46 6.55 3.11
N SER A 254 40.47 7.85 3.42
CA SER A 254 41.02 8.42 4.66
C SER A 254 40.17 8.22 5.92
N HIS A 255 39.03 7.54 5.82
CA HIS A 255 38.05 7.35 6.89
C HIS A 255 37.52 5.92 6.90
N ILE A 256 38.41 4.99 7.20
CA ILE A 256 38.14 3.56 7.23
C ILE A 256 38.54 2.93 8.56
N GLU A 257 38.03 1.73 8.85
CA GLU A 257 38.51 0.88 9.94
C GLU A 257 38.55 -0.57 9.47
N VAL A 258 39.76 -1.13 9.35
CA VAL A 258 39.92 -2.53 8.93
C VAL A 258 39.49 -3.49 10.03
N ASN A 259 38.89 -4.63 9.64
CA ASN A 259 38.45 -5.66 10.57
C ASN A 259 39.56 -6.70 10.83
N ILE A 260 39.30 -7.65 11.72
CA ILE A 260 40.21 -8.72 12.11
C ILE A 260 40.60 -9.57 10.89
N ASN A 261 41.90 -9.84 10.75
CA ASN A 261 42.47 -10.71 9.73
C ASN A 261 42.03 -10.36 8.28
N TRP A 262 41.92 -9.06 7.99
CA TRP A 262 41.47 -8.56 6.68
C TRP A 262 42.50 -8.79 5.56
N LEU A 263 43.80 -8.65 5.85
CA LEU A 263 44.81 -8.60 4.80
C LEU A 263 45.05 -9.94 4.06
N PRO A 264 45.27 -11.08 4.73
CA PRO A 264 45.55 -12.34 4.05
C PRO A 264 44.48 -12.77 3.01
N PRO A 265 43.15 -12.73 3.30
CA PRO A 265 42.15 -13.02 2.28
C PRO A 265 42.14 -12.04 1.11
N LEU A 266 42.58 -10.79 1.33
CA LEU A 266 42.64 -9.77 0.28
C LEU A 266 43.78 -10.02 -0.71
N ILE A 267 44.94 -10.47 -0.24
CA ILE A 267 46.14 -10.58 -1.07
C ILE A 267 46.46 -11.99 -1.57
N GLU A 268 45.95 -13.06 -0.94
CA GLU A 268 46.14 -14.43 -1.43
C GLU A 268 45.74 -14.60 -2.92
N PRO A 269 44.58 -14.09 -3.40
CA PRO A 269 44.21 -14.22 -4.80
C PRO A 269 45.18 -13.50 -5.77
N ILE A 270 45.82 -12.42 -5.31
CA ILE A 270 46.82 -11.65 -6.08
C ILE A 270 48.15 -12.40 -6.12
N VAL A 271 48.54 -13.06 -5.03
CA VAL A 271 49.75 -13.89 -4.99
C VAL A 271 49.59 -15.13 -5.89
N LEU A 272 48.41 -15.73 -5.93
CA LEU A 272 48.10 -16.85 -6.84
C LEU A 272 48.08 -16.40 -8.30
N ASN A 273 47.53 -15.23 -8.60
CA ASN A 273 47.58 -14.63 -9.93
C ASN A 273 47.72 -13.11 -9.82
N TYR A 274 48.90 -12.59 -10.21
CA TYR A 274 49.24 -11.17 -10.09
C TYR A 274 48.35 -10.24 -10.94
N LYS A 275 47.61 -10.78 -11.91
CA LYS A 275 46.62 -10.04 -12.72
C LYS A 275 45.22 -10.00 -12.08
N THR A 276 45.04 -10.62 -10.92
CA THR A 276 43.82 -10.51 -10.12
C THR A 276 43.89 -9.22 -9.29
N SER A 277 42.80 -8.46 -9.27
CA SER A 277 42.57 -7.35 -8.34
C SER A 277 41.44 -7.73 -7.40
N VAL A 278 41.55 -7.35 -6.13
CA VAL A 278 40.66 -7.83 -5.08
C VAL A 278 40.09 -6.65 -4.30
N CYS A 279 38.78 -6.61 -4.08
CA CYS A 279 38.14 -5.66 -3.18
C CYS A 279 37.76 -6.35 -1.86
N PRO A 280 37.91 -5.69 -0.71
CA PRO A 280 37.29 -6.15 0.53
C PRO A 280 35.77 -5.90 0.48
N PHE A 281 35.02 -6.57 1.33
CA PHE A 281 33.67 -6.13 1.65
C PHE A 281 33.74 -4.80 2.41
N ILE A 282 32.96 -3.83 1.95
CA ILE A 282 32.91 -2.50 2.51
C ILE A 282 31.73 -2.43 3.48
N ASP A 283 32.04 -2.38 4.77
CA ASP A 283 31.06 -2.23 5.84
C ASP A 283 30.74 -0.76 6.10
N ILE A 284 29.61 -0.48 6.76
CA ILE A 284 29.19 0.88 7.06
C ILE A 284 29.63 1.25 8.47
N ILE A 285 30.38 2.35 8.58
CA ILE A 285 30.52 3.11 9.82
C ILE A 285 29.51 4.25 9.75
N LYS A 286 28.46 4.19 10.58
CA LYS A 286 27.39 5.19 10.56
C LYS A 286 27.94 6.60 10.80
N TRP A 287 27.61 7.54 9.93
CA TRP A 287 28.02 8.94 10.09
C TRP A 287 27.46 9.60 11.35
N GLU A 288 26.31 9.11 11.86
CA GLU A 288 25.59 9.65 13.02
C GLU A 288 26.28 9.35 14.35
N ASN A 289 26.57 8.07 14.58
CA ASN A 289 26.95 7.53 15.89
C ASN A 289 28.15 6.58 15.84
N PHE A 290 28.79 6.42 14.68
CA PHE A 290 29.99 5.59 14.48
C PHE A 290 29.79 4.10 14.76
N ALA A 291 28.55 3.60 14.76
CA ALA A 291 28.28 2.17 14.80
C ALA A 291 28.86 1.47 13.57
N TYR A 292 29.53 0.33 13.78
CA TYR A 292 30.06 -0.52 12.71
C TYR A 292 29.05 -1.61 12.37
N ILE A 293 28.52 -1.60 11.16
CA ILE A 293 27.49 -2.54 10.69
C ILE A 293 27.83 -3.11 9.32
N ALA A 294 27.40 -4.34 9.06
CA ALA A 294 27.48 -4.92 7.72
C ALA A 294 26.63 -4.08 6.75
N GLN A 295 27.16 -3.79 5.55
CA GLN A 295 26.32 -3.24 4.47
C GLN A 295 25.36 -4.33 3.97
N ASP A 296 25.89 -5.52 3.70
CA ASP A 296 25.17 -6.77 3.42
C ASP A 296 26.14 -7.97 3.47
N GLU A 297 25.64 -9.13 3.02
CA GLU A 297 26.38 -10.39 2.86
C GLU A 297 26.98 -10.57 1.45
N GLY A 298 27.15 -9.48 0.71
CA GLY A 298 27.77 -9.45 -0.62
C GLY A 298 26.81 -9.07 -1.72
N ALA A 299 27.33 -8.31 -2.68
CA ALA A 299 26.66 -7.96 -3.94
C ALA A 299 27.74 -7.71 -5.00
N ARG A 300 27.38 -7.77 -6.28
CA ARG A 300 28.30 -7.48 -7.39
C ARG A 300 28.10 -6.06 -7.86
N GLY A 301 29.16 -5.26 -7.98
CA GLY A 301 29.06 -3.90 -8.48
C GLY A 301 28.75 -3.86 -9.98
N ALA A 302 28.01 -2.82 -10.37
CA ALA A 302 27.52 -2.58 -11.72
C ALA A 302 27.27 -1.07 -11.92
N PHE A 303 26.60 -0.72 -13.01
CA PHE A 303 26.19 0.65 -13.31
C PHE A 303 24.86 0.70 -14.04
N ASP A 304 24.19 1.86 -13.99
CA ASP A 304 23.19 2.22 -14.98
C ASP A 304 23.82 2.98 -16.15
N TRP A 305 23.07 3.19 -17.23
CA TRP A 305 23.60 3.84 -18.45
C TRP A 305 23.85 5.34 -18.31
N SER A 306 23.49 5.92 -17.16
CA SER A 306 23.95 7.25 -16.73
C SER A 306 25.29 7.20 -15.98
N MET A 307 25.92 6.03 -15.92
CA MET A 307 27.19 5.74 -15.24
C MET A 307 27.14 5.97 -13.73
N PHE A 308 25.97 5.83 -13.09
CA PHE A 308 25.88 5.76 -11.63
C PHE A 308 26.14 4.33 -11.14
N TYR A 309 26.90 4.22 -10.05
CA TYR A 309 27.24 2.93 -9.47
C TYR A 309 26.00 2.24 -8.92
N LYS A 310 25.84 0.97 -9.28
CA LYS A 310 24.74 0.10 -8.84
C LYS A 310 25.31 -1.18 -8.26
N ARG A 311 24.48 -1.92 -7.54
CA ARG A 311 24.82 -3.23 -7.00
C ARG A 311 23.79 -4.24 -7.48
N LEU A 312 24.28 -5.31 -8.11
CA LEU A 312 23.53 -6.46 -8.54
C LEU A 312 23.55 -7.53 -7.45
N PRO A 313 22.50 -8.36 -7.34
CA PRO A 313 22.54 -9.50 -6.44
C PRO A 313 23.68 -10.47 -6.79
N LEU A 314 24.12 -11.24 -5.79
CA LEU A 314 25.04 -12.35 -6.02
C LEU A 314 24.41 -13.38 -6.96
N LEU A 315 25.24 -14.00 -7.79
CA LEU A 315 24.82 -15.16 -8.57
C LEU A 315 24.54 -16.34 -7.61
N PRO A 316 23.57 -17.22 -7.93
CA PRO A 316 23.22 -18.36 -7.08
C PRO A 316 24.42 -19.23 -6.67
N GLU A 317 25.39 -19.41 -7.57
CA GLU A 317 26.62 -20.18 -7.32
C GLU A 317 27.52 -19.56 -6.23
N HIS A 318 27.59 -18.23 -6.18
CA HIS A 318 28.37 -17.49 -5.18
C HIS A 318 27.62 -17.43 -3.84
N ALA A 319 26.29 -17.37 -3.87
CA ALA A 319 25.46 -17.43 -2.67
C ALA A 319 25.60 -18.78 -1.93
N GLN A 320 25.92 -19.86 -2.64
CA GLN A 320 26.18 -21.18 -2.03
C GLN A 320 27.57 -21.27 -1.37
N ASN A 321 28.53 -20.43 -1.77
CA ASN A 321 29.90 -20.43 -1.27
C ASN A 321 30.26 -19.05 -0.66
N PRO A 322 29.65 -18.67 0.47
CA PRO A 322 29.65 -17.28 0.97
C PRO A 322 31.01 -16.77 1.47
N ILE A 323 32.03 -17.63 1.53
CA ILE A 323 33.38 -17.26 1.99
C ILE A 323 34.38 -17.15 0.84
N GLU A 324 34.09 -17.71 -0.33
CA GLU A 324 35.04 -17.72 -1.45
C GLU A 324 35.02 -16.39 -2.21
N PRO A 325 36.18 -15.89 -2.70
CA PRO A 325 36.19 -14.73 -3.56
C PRO A 325 35.37 -14.96 -4.83
N PHE A 326 34.52 -14.00 -5.19
CA PHE A 326 33.64 -14.09 -6.35
C PHE A 326 33.87 -12.95 -7.34
N ASP A 327 33.48 -13.17 -8.60
CA ASP A 327 33.68 -12.20 -9.67
C ASP A 327 32.81 -10.97 -9.50
N ASN A 328 33.46 -9.80 -9.57
CA ASN A 328 32.82 -8.51 -9.48
C ASN A 328 33.03 -7.73 -10.80
N PRO A 329 31.96 -7.38 -11.55
CA PRO A 329 32.10 -6.64 -12.80
C PRO A 329 32.71 -5.25 -12.60
N VAL A 330 32.32 -4.55 -11.53
CA VAL A 330 32.75 -3.17 -11.26
C VAL A 330 33.01 -2.96 -9.78
N MET A 331 34.18 -2.43 -9.42
CA MET A 331 34.49 -2.07 -8.04
C MET A 331 33.79 -0.77 -7.62
N ALA A 332 33.53 -0.59 -6.33
CA ALA A 332 33.05 0.68 -5.79
C ALA A 332 34.10 1.82 -5.95
N GLY A 333 35.39 1.47 -5.99
CA GLY A 333 36.52 2.36 -6.30
C GLY A 333 37.38 2.76 -5.09
N GLY A 334 36.76 3.01 -3.94
CA GLY A 334 37.43 3.49 -2.71
C GLY A 334 38.52 2.57 -2.16
N LEU A 335 38.26 1.26 -2.20
CA LEU A 335 39.01 0.24 -1.45
C LEU A 335 39.29 -0.97 -2.35
N PHE A 336 40.54 -1.19 -2.71
CA PHE A 336 40.95 -2.38 -3.47
C PHE A 336 42.46 -2.63 -3.38
N ALA A 337 42.86 -3.85 -3.69
CA ALA A 337 44.25 -4.30 -3.78
C ALA A 337 44.58 -4.77 -5.20
N ILE A 338 45.78 -4.45 -5.67
CA ILE A 338 46.28 -4.81 -6.99
C ILE A 338 47.80 -4.99 -6.94
N SER A 339 48.35 -5.94 -7.71
CA SER A 339 49.80 -6.04 -7.86
C SER A 339 50.37 -4.72 -8.43
N LYS A 340 51.45 -4.20 -7.84
CA LYS A 340 52.13 -3.00 -8.35
C LYS A 340 52.57 -3.17 -9.81
N LYS A 341 53.06 -4.36 -10.14
CA LYS A 341 53.44 -4.73 -11.52
C LYS A 341 52.23 -4.61 -12.45
N TRP A 342 51.11 -5.22 -12.08
CA TRP A 342 49.90 -5.21 -12.90
C TRP A 342 49.29 -3.82 -13.05
N PHE A 343 49.25 -3.03 -11.97
CA PHE A 343 48.76 -1.65 -12.00
C PHE A 343 49.49 -0.79 -13.03
N TRP A 344 50.82 -0.92 -13.13
CA TRP A 344 51.62 -0.17 -14.10
C TRP A 344 51.60 -0.77 -15.51
N GLU A 345 51.42 -2.10 -15.66
CA GLU A 345 51.14 -2.72 -16.96
C GLU A 345 49.83 -2.17 -17.56
N LEU A 346 48.80 -1.94 -16.73
CA LEU A 346 47.55 -1.28 -17.12
C LEU A 346 47.67 0.24 -17.32
N GLY A 347 48.85 0.83 -17.12
CA GLY A 347 49.10 2.26 -17.23
C GLY A 347 48.56 3.11 -16.08
N GLY A 348 48.17 2.49 -14.95
CA GLY A 348 47.52 3.17 -13.83
C GLY A 348 46.15 3.76 -14.20
N TYR A 349 45.74 4.81 -13.50
CA TYR A 349 44.56 5.62 -13.86
C TYR A 349 44.85 6.60 -15.00
N ASP A 350 43.82 6.95 -15.77
CA ASP A 350 43.90 8.03 -16.74
C ASP A 350 44.09 9.38 -16.05
N GLU A 351 45.28 9.96 -16.23
CA GLU A 351 45.65 11.28 -15.69
C GLU A 351 44.72 12.41 -16.16
N GLY A 352 43.99 12.19 -17.26
CA GLY A 352 42.99 13.11 -17.78
C GLY A 352 41.66 13.13 -17.02
N LEU A 353 41.42 12.19 -16.12
CA LEU A 353 40.28 12.22 -15.21
C LEU A 353 40.49 13.30 -14.14
N ASP A 354 39.46 14.10 -13.89
CA ASP A 354 39.47 15.16 -12.90
C ASP A 354 38.95 14.67 -11.56
N VAL A 355 39.54 15.16 -10.46
CA VAL A 355 38.94 15.14 -9.12
C VAL A 355 38.49 13.77 -8.62
N TRP A 356 37.30 13.32 -9.02
CA TRP A 356 36.61 12.12 -8.57
C TRP A 356 35.60 11.67 -9.63
N GLY A 357 35.35 10.36 -9.69
CA GLY A 357 34.33 9.72 -10.50
C GLY A 357 34.86 9.29 -11.86
N GLY A 358 34.56 8.06 -12.25
CA GLY A 358 35.00 7.45 -13.52
C GLY A 358 36.16 6.48 -13.35
N GLU A 359 37.03 6.70 -12.36
CA GLU A 359 38.23 5.89 -12.14
C GLU A 359 37.92 4.42 -11.80
N GLN A 360 36.81 4.20 -11.09
CA GLN A 360 36.35 2.86 -10.71
C GLN A 360 35.90 2.05 -11.94
N TYR A 361 35.26 2.70 -12.90
CA TYR A 361 34.85 2.08 -14.16
C TYR A 361 36.06 1.84 -15.05
N GLU A 362 36.93 2.85 -15.19
CA GLU A 362 38.16 2.75 -15.98
C GLU A 362 39.02 1.55 -15.54
N MET A 363 39.29 1.44 -14.24
CA MET A 363 40.11 0.38 -13.70
C MET A 363 39.44 -0.99 -13.83
N SER A 364 38.13 -1.08 -13.55
CA SER A 364 37.38 -2.34 -13.70
C SER A 364 37.39 -2.84 -15.15
N PHE A 365 37.16 -1.94 -16.12
CA PHE A 365 37.17 -2.25 -17.54
C PHE A 365 38.57 -2.64 -18.03
N LYS A 366 39.62 -1.94 -17.58
CA LYS A 366 41.02 -2.30 -17.84
C LYS A 366 41.34 -3.72 -17.36
N ILE A 367 41.01 -4.03 -16.11
CA ILE A 367 41.31 -5.33 -15.51
C ILE A 367 40.64 -6.44 -16.32
N TRP A 368 39.34 -6.36 -16.58
CA TRP A 368 38.62 -7.41 -17.28
C TRP A 368 38.97 -7.52 -18.76
N GLN A 369 38.93 -6.41 -19.51
CA GLN A 369 39.13 -6.45 -20.96
C GLN A 369 40.59 -6.81 -21.31
N CYS A 370 41.57 -6.45 -20.48
CA CYS A 370 42.99 -6.67 -20.78
C CYS A 370 43.56 -7.96 -20.14
N GLY A 371 42.68 -8.90 -19.73
CA GLY A 371 43.06 -10.27 -19.36
C GLY A 371 43.39 -10.50 -17.87
N GLY A 372 42.97 -9.60 -17.00
CA GLY A 372 42.95 -9.78 -15.55
C GLY A 372 41.58 -10.26 -15.04
N ARG A 373 41.43 -10.25 -13.72
CA ARG A 373 40.20 -10.65 -13.02
C ARG A 373 39.95 -9.72 -11.84
N LEU A 374 38.70 -9.31 -11.61
CA LEU A 374 38.31 -8.49 -10.47
C LEU A 374 37.37 -9.28 -9.57
N VAL A 375 37.73 -9.44 -8.30
CA VAL A 375 36.95 -10.23 -7.33
C VAL A 375 36.72 -9.47 -6.03
N ASP A 376 35.63 -9.78 -5.34
CA ASP A 376 35.39 -9.35 -3.96
C ASP A 376 35.73 -10.51 -3.02
N ALA A 377 36.40 -10.24 -1.91
CA ALA A 377 36.82 -11.24 -0.92
C ALA A 377 35.97 -11.12 0.38
N PRO A 378 34.97 -12.01 0.60
CA PRO A 378 34.04 -11.90 1.74
C PRO A 378 34.70 -11.95 3.13
N CYS A 379 35.81 -12.68 3.26
CA CYS A 379 36.55 -12.78 4.51
C CYS A 379 37.46 -11.58 4.81
N SER A 380 37.64 -10.66 3.85
CA SER A 380 38.32 -9.38 4.05
C SER A 380 37.29 -8.27 4.19
N ARG A 381 37.16 -7.68 5.38
CA ARG A 381 36.16 -6.63 5.65
C ARG A 381 36.80 -5.33 6.14
N VAL A 382 36.31 -4.21 5.62
CA VAL A 382 36.78 -2.86 5.98
C VAL A 382 35.57 -1.95 6.14
N GLY A 383 35.44 -1.33 7.31
CA GLY A 383 34.40 -0.33 7.55
C GLY A 383 34.77 0.99 6.90
N HIS A 384 33.78 1.68 6.33
CA HIS A 384 33.93 2.98 5.67
C HIS A 384 32.86 3.95 6.16
N ILE A 385 33.23 5.21 6.40
CA ILE A 385 32.28 6.27 6.79
C ILE A 385 31.57 6.81 5.55
N TYR A 386 30.29 6.48 5.38
CA TYR A 386 29.45 7.09 4.36
C TYR A 386 28.90 8.43 4.85
N ARG A 387 29.43 9.53 4.31
CA ARG A 387 29.02 10.90 4.67
C ARG A 387 27.56 11.16 4.29
N GLN A 388 26.88 12.00 5.06
CA GLN A 388 25.52 12.43 4.70
C GLN A 388 25.53 13.44 3.54
N PHE A 389 26.57 14.27 3.45
CA PHE A 389 26.82 15.17 2.35
C PHE A 389 28.33 15.35 2.15
N ASN A 390 28.75 15.79 0.96
CA ASN A 390 30.15 16.07 0.68
C ASN A 390 30.50 17.51 1.11
N PRO A 391 31.35 17.72 2.13
CA PRO A 391 31.73 19.05 2.59
C PRO A 391 32.79 19.71 1.69
N HIS A 392 33.50 18.95 0.86
CA HIS A 392 34.64 19.43 0.05
C HIS A 392 34.21 20.04 -1.30
N GLY A 393 33.05 20.70 -1.30
CA GLY A 393 32.46 21.39 -2.46
C GLY A 393 33.26 22.62 -2.84
N GLY A 394 34.34 22.43 -3.60
CA GLY A 394 35.27 23.51 -3.95
C GLY A 394 35.94 23.38 -5.31
N PHE A 395 35.50 22.46 -6.18
CA PHE A 395 35.94 22.51 -7.57
C PHE A 395 34.96 23.36 -8.37
N SER A 396 35.34 24.60 -8.65
CA SER A 396 34.70 25.52 -9.59
C SER A 396 35.09 25.21 -11.05
N PHE A 397 35.34 23.95 -11.36
CA PHE A 397 35.32 23.45 -12.74
C PHE A 397 33.88 22.99 -13.02
N GLY A 398 33.41 23.10 -14.26
CA GLY A 398 32.04 22.73 -14.63
C GLY A 398 31.72 21.25 -14.41
N ASP A 399 30.87 20.65 -15.24
CA ASP A 399 30.43 19.26 -15.09
C ASP A 399 31.57 18.23 -15.35
N TYR A 400 32.47 18.08 -14.38
CA TYR A 400 33.65 17.21 -14.46
C TYR A 400 33.27 15.73 -14.39
N LEU A 401 32.18 15.37 -13.71
CA LEU A 401 31.70 13.99 -13.62
C LEU A 401 31.25 13.49 -14.99
N SER A 402 30.43 14.26 -15.70
CA SER A 402 30.06 13.94 -17.08
C SER A 402 31.28 13.91 -17.99
N ARG A 403 32.27 14.78 -17.77
CA ARG A 403 33.53 14.78 -18.53
C ARG A 403 34.32 13.48 -18.32
N ASN A 404 34.42 13.01 -17.07
CA ASN A 404 35.12 11.78 -16.73
C ASN A 404 34.39 10.54 -17.28
N HIS A 405 33.07 10.44 -17.08
CA HIS A 405 32.24 9.41 -17.72
C HIS A 405 32.41 9.47 -19.25
N LYS A 406 32.59 10.68 -19.80
CA LYS A 406 32.90 10.90 -21.21
C LYS A 406 34.24 10.37 -21.68
N ARG A 407 35.26 10.42 -20.83
CA ARG A 407 36.56 9.83 -21.16
C ARG A 407 36.49 8.31 -21.12
N VAL A 408 35.85 7.76 -20.10
CA VAL A 408 35.79 6.32 -19.89
C VAL A 408 35.00 5.63 -21.00
N ALA A 409 33.77 6.06 -21.32
CA ALA A 409 32.99 5.35 -22.34
C ALA A 409 33.63 5.46 -23.74
N MET A 410 34.18 6.62 -24.11
CA MET A 410 34.87 6.79 -25.40
C MET A 410 36.07 5.86 -25.58
N VAL A 411 36.76 5.48 -24.50
CA VAL A 411 37.94 4.60 -24.59
C VAL A 411 37.58 3.14 -24.42
N TRP A 412 36.63 2.83 -23.54
CA TRP A 412 36.44 1.47 -23.02
C TRP A 412 35.08 0.84 -23.33
N MET A 413 34.08 1.61 -23.80
CA MET A 413 32.69 1.12 -23.97
C MET A 413 32.26 0.92 -25.42
N ASP A 414 33.12 1.18 -26.40
CA ASP A 414 32.87 0.91 -27.83
C ASP A 414 31.51 1.43 -28.31
N GLU A 415 30.71 0.59 -28.99
CA GLU A 415 29.36 0.92 -29.45
C GLU A 415 28.41 1.32 -28.32
N TYR A 416 28.63 0.84 -27.10
CA TYR A 416 27.78 1.14 -25.95
C TYR A 416 28.01 2.54 -25.37
N ALA A 417 29.07 3.23 -25.82
CA ALA A 417 29.30 4.63 -25.46
C ALA A 417 28.15 5.55 -25.91
N GLU A 418 27.38 5.15 -26.94
CA GLU A 418 26.23 5.91 -27.43
C GLU A 418 25.14 6.08 -26.37
N TYR A 419 24.94 5.07 -25.50
CA TYR A 419 23.94 5.11 -24.42
C TYR A 419 24.34 6.09 -23.30
N VAL A 420 25.62 6.45 -23.22
CA VAL A 420 26.15 7.36 -22.20
C VAL A 420 26.17 8.82 -22.69
N TYR A 421 26.18 9.07 -24.01
CA TYR A 421 26.33 10.42 -24.57
C TYR A 421 25.11 10.91 -25.35
N GLN A 422 24.36 11.85 -24.77
CA GLN A 422 23.46 12.73 -25.52
C GLN A 422 24.04 14.14 -25.80
N ARG A 423 25.33 14.41 -25.51
CA ARG A 423 25.93 15.75 -25.69
C ARG A 423 27.24 15.75 -26.50
N ASN A 424 27.16 16.43 -27.65
CA ASN A 424 28.25 16.67 -28.59
C ASN A 424 29.35 17.56 -28.00
N GLY A 425 30.61 17.17 -28.23
CA GLY A 425 31.81 17.92 -27.90
C GLY A 425 33.05 17.03 -28.07
N HIS A 426 34.03 17.48 -28.85
CA HIS A 426 35.26 16.73 -29.09
C HIS A 426 36.14 16.70 -27.83
N MET A 427 36.67 15.52 -27.47
CA MET A 427 37.60 15.34 -26.35
C MET A 427 38.78 14.47 -26.79
N SER A 428 40.01 14.86 -26.42
CA SER A 428 41.21 14.08 -26.76
C SER A 428 41.39 12.90 -25.80
N VAL A 429 41.36 11.69 -26.36
CA VAL A 429 41.55 10.40 -25.66
C VAL A 429 42.62 9.50 -26.32
N ALA A 430 43.40 10.04 -27.25
CA ALA A 430 44.34 9.28 -28.10
C ALA A 430 45.35 8.41 -27.32
N LYS A 431 45.93 8.95 -26.23
CA LYS A 431 46.89 8.21 -25.37
C LYS A 431 46.28 6.95 -24.76
N GLN A 432 45.01 7.02 -24.36
CA GLN A 432 44.31 5.90 -23.71
C GLN A 432 43.87 4.85 -24.75
N LEU A 433 43.47 5.28 -25.96
CA LEU A 433 43.19 4.36 -27.07
C LEU A 433 44.44 3.57 -27.48
N GLN A 434 45.59 4.26 -27.64
CA GLN A 434 46.87 3.59 -27.94
C GLN A 434 47.28 2.60 -26.85
N LEU A 435 47.01 2.91 -25.58
CA LEU A 435 47.27 2.00 -24.47
C LEU A 435 46.38 0.74 -24.58
N ARG A 436 45.08 0.90 -24.85
CA ARG A 436 44.14 -0.21 -25.03
C ARG A 436 44.55 -1.12 -26.19
N GLU A 437 44.95 -0.53 -27.33
CA GLU A 437 45.48 -1.27 -28.48
C GLU A 437 46.76 -2.04 -28.12
N LYS A 438 47.72 -1.37 -27.46
CA LYS A 438 48.99 -1.99 -27.05
C LYS A 438 48.80 -3.20 -26.13
N LEU A 439 47.78 -3.15 -25.27
CA LEU A 439 47.45 -4.23 -24.33
C LEU A 439 46.63 -5.35 -24.95
N ASN A 440 46.22 -5.24 -26.23
CA ASN A 440 45.35 -6.20 -26.93
C ASN A 440 44.08 -6.53 -26.13
N CYS A 441 43.44 -5.49 -25.58
CA CYS A 441 42.25 -5.67 -24.76
C CYS A 441 41.05 -6.13 -25.61
N LYS A 442 40.19 -6.95 -25.00
CA LYS A 442 38.93 -7.43 -25.60
C LYS A 442 37.95 -6.27 -25.82
N PRO A 443 36.99 -6.41 -26.75
CA PRO A 443 35.94 -5.41 -26.95
C PRO A 443 34.99 -5.34 -25.73
N PHE A 444 34.31 -4.21 -25.56
CA PHE A 444 33.35 -4.02 -24.46
C PHE A 444 32.15 -4.95 -24.56
N LYS A 445 31.75 -5.32 -25.78
CA LYS A 445 30.76 -6.36 -26.02
C LYS A 445 31.10 -7.67 -25.31
N TRP A 446 32.38 -8.09 -25.33
CA TRP A 446 32.83 -9.28 -24.60
C TRP A 446 32.65 -9.10 -23.09
N PHE A 447 32.95 -7.91 -22.54
CA PHE A 447 32.72 -7.61 -21.13
C PHE A 447 31.23 -7.71 -20.78
N MET A 448 30.35 -7.15 -21.61
CA MET A 448 28.90 -7.22 -21.41
C MET A 448 28.36 -8.64 -21.50
N GLU A 449 28.90 -9.50 -22.37
CA GLU A 449 28.41 -10.87 -22.57
C GLU A 449 28.99 -11.89 -21.59
N ASN A 450 30.21 -11.65 -21.07
CA ASN A 450 30.95 -12.66 -20.28
C ASN A 450 31.15 -12.27 -18.82
N VAL A 451 31.16 -10.96 -18.51
CA VAL A 451 31.41 -10.45 -17.15
C VAL A 451 30.14 -9.84 -16.56
N ALA A 452 29.52 -8.92 -17.30
CA ALA A 452 28.33 -8.16 -16.88
C ALA A 452 27.05 -8.65 -17.59
N PHE A 453 26.94 -9.95 -17.86
CA PHE A 453 25.86 -10.56 -18.66
C PHE A 453 24.45 -10.31 -18.12
N ASP A 454 24.30 -10.14 -16.81
CA ASP A 454 23.02 -9.87 -16.18
C ASP A 454 22.77 -8.38 -15.91
N LEU A 455 23.73 -7.49 -16.19
CA LEU A 455 23.52 -6.04 -16.06
C LEU A 455 22.31 -5.58 -16.90
N PRO A 456 22.14 -5.94 -18.18
CA PRO A 456 20.99 -5.49 -18.98
C PRO A 456 19.63 -5.97 -18.47
N LYS A 457 19.58 -7.07 -17.70
CA LYS A 457 18.35 -7.56 -17.05
C LYS A 457 17.87 -6.56 -15.99
N TYR A 458 18.81 -5.93 -15.29
CA TYR A 458 18.50 -4.95 -14.24
C TYR A 458 18.60 -3.53 -14.72
N TYR A 459 19.42 -3.19 -15.71
CA TYR A 459 19.61 -1.84 -16.23
C TYR A 459 19.75 -1.94 -17.76
N PRO A 460 18.63 -2.03 -18.50
CA PRO A 460 18.69 -2.14 -19.95
C PRO A 460 19.21 -0.84 -20.59
N PRO A 461 20.03 -0.92 -21.66
CA PRO A 461 20.58 0.25 -22.36
C PRO A 461 19.49 1.16 -22.94
N VAL A 462 18.40 0.55 -23.41
CA VAL A 462 17.19 1.23 -23.82
C VAL A 462 16.08 0.82 -22.86
N PRO A 463 15.54 1.74 -22.03
CA PRO A 463 14.41 1.43 -21.16
C PRO A 463 13.24 0.93 -21.99
N LEU A 464 12.64 -0.19 -21.59
CA LEU A 464 11.40 -0.65 -22.19
C LEU A 464 10.28 0.38 -21.93
N PRO A 465 9.32 0.54 -22.86
CA PRO A 465 8.20 1.43 -22.64
C PRO A 465 7.41 1.02 -21.38
N PRO A 466 6.85 1.98 -20.64
CA PRO A 466 5.98 1.66 -19.51
C PRO A 466 4.75 0.90 -20.00
N PHE A 467 4.21 0.02 -19.14
CA PHE A 467 2.99 -0.73 -19.43
C PHE A 467 1.78 0.20 -19.57
N ALA A 468 1.70 1.21 -18.69
CA ALA A 468 0.68 2.25 -18.72
C ALA A 468 1.27 3.57 -18.23
N MET A 469 0.73 4.68 -18.71
CA MET A 469 1.12 6.04 -18.29
C MET A 469 -0.09 6.97 -18.29
N GLY A 470 -0.06 7.98 -17.41
CA GLY A 470 -1.11 8.98 -17.25
C GLY A 470 -1.65 9.03 -15.82
N GLU A 471 -2.86 9.55 -15.67
CA GLU A 471 -3.53 9.64 -14.38
C GLU A 471 -4.13 8.32 -13.91
N ILE A 472 -4.11 8.09 -12.59
CA ILE A 472 -4.79 6.95 -11.97
C ILE A 472 -6.10 7.45 -11.40
N ARG A 473 -7.18 7.28 -12.18
CA ARG A 473 -8.54 7.71 -11.83
C ARG A 473 -9.32 6.57 -11.18
N SER A 474 -9.95 6.85 -10.04
CA SER A 474 -10.86 5.94 -9.37
C SER A 474 -12.20 5.86 -10.09
N MET A 475 -12.63 4.64 -10.42
CA MET A 475 -13.91 4.38 -11.08
C MET A 475 -15.13 4.67 -10.18
N ASN A 476 -14.94 4.72 -8.85
CA ASN A 476 -16.04 4.85 -7.90
C ASN A 476 -16.46 6.30 -7.60
N ASN A 477 -15.51 7.24 -7.63
CA ASN A 477 -15.74 8.63 -7.22
C ASN A 477 -15.16 9.68 -8.19
N SER A 478 -14.64 9.25 -9.35
CA SER A 478 -14.03 10.12 -10.36
C SER A 478 -12.89 11.01 -9.84
N LEU A 479 -12.28 10.66 -8.71
CA LEU A 479 -11.08 11.34 -8.19
C LEU A 479 -9.81 10.66 -8.72
N CYS A 480 -8.72 11.42 -8.77
CA CYS A 480 -7.43 10.95 -9.22
C CYS A 480 -6.45 10.83 -8.04
N ILE A 481 -5.55 9.86 -8.09
CA ILE A 481 -4.44 9.80 -7.13
C ILE A 481 -3.59 11.07 -7.31
N ASP A 482 -3.27 11.74 -6.20
CA ASP A 482 -2.39 12.90 -6.20
C ASP A 482 -1.37 12.78 -5.06
N THR A 483 -0.09 12.78 -5.42
CA THR A 483 1.01 12.69 -4.46
C THR A 483 1.39 14.03 -3.84
N LYS A 484 0.83 15.14 -4.33
CA LYS A 484 1.08 16.52 -3.88
C LYS A 484 2.57 16.87 -3.79
N HIS A 485 3.39 16.29 -4.67
CA HIS A 485 4.86 16.41 -4.65
C HIS A 485 5.47 15.97 -3.30
N GLY A 486 4.89 14.95 -2.66
CA GLY A 486 5.34 14.41 -1.39
C GLY A 486 6.82 13.99 -1.41
N ARG A 487 7.46 14.04 -0.25
CA ARG A 487 8.85 13.56 -0.08
C ARG A 487 8.86 12.06 0.20
N GLU A 488 10.05 11.49 0.34
CA GLU A 488 10.20 10.10 0.79
C GLU A 488 9.42 9.87 2.10
N HIS A 489 8.77 8.72 2.19
CA HIS A 489 7.82 8.29 3.21
C HIS A 489 6.49 9.05 3.28
N ALA A 490 6.22 10.00 2.39
CA ALA A 490 4.93 10.68 2.36
C ALA A 490 3.82 9.70 1.96
N THR A 491 2.73 9.71 2.73
CA THR A 491 1.45 9.14 2.31
C THR A 491 0.77 10.09 1.33
N PHE A 492 -0.07 9.54 0.48
CA PHE A 492 -0.85 10.28 -0.50
C PHE A 492 -2.25 9.69 -0.64
N GLY A 493 -3.11 10.38 -1.38
CA GLY A 493 -4.52 10.01 -1.48
C GLY A 493 -5.14 10.47 -2.77
N LEU A 494 -6.45 10.68 -2.73
CA LEU A 494 -7.23 11.14 -3.87
C LEU A 494 -7.45 12.65 -3.83
N ASP A 495 -7.41 13.31 -4.98
CA ASP A 495 -7.79 14.72 -5.20
C ASP A 495 -8.58 14.84 -6.52
N LEU A 496 -9.08 16.03 -6.81
CA LEU A 496 -9.76 16.31 -8.09
C LEU A 496 -8.79 16.11 -9.26
N CYS A 497 -9.27 15.46 -10.33
CA CYS A 497 -8.46 15.20 -11.52
C CYS A 497 -8.06 16.52 -12.21
N LEU A 498 -6.75 16.72 -12.41
CA LEU A 498 -6.21 17.93 -13.04
C LEU A 498 -6.64 18.07 -14.50
N SER A 499 -6.87 16.94 -15.18
CA SER A 499 -7.40 16.87 -16.55
C SER A 499 -8.77 17.54 -16.68
N ASP A 500 -9.60 17.47 -15.63
CA ASP A 500 -10.96 17.99 -15.61
C ASP A 500 -11.03 19.45 -15.13
N HIS A 501 -9.98 19.96 -14.47
CA HIS A 501 -9.96 21.28 -13.82
C HIS A 501 -8.71 22.11 -14.15
N ARG A 502 -8.82 23.01 -15.14
CA ARG A 502 -7.74 23.91 -15.55
C ARG A 502 -7.36 24.90 -14.44
N GLY A 503 -6.05 25.08 -14.20
CA GLY A 503 -5.50 26.08 -13.27
C GLY A 503 -5.18 25.56 -11.86
N ARG A 504 -5.36 24.26 -11.61
CA ARG A 504 -4.89 23.59 -10.38
C ARG A 504 -3.50 22.97 -10.58
N SER A 505 -2.76 22.85 -9.49
CA SER A 505 -1.43 22.23 -9.44
C SER A 505 -1.46 20.99 -8.56
N GLY A 506 -0.87 19.90 -9.04
CA GLY A 506 -0.76 18.63 -8.33
C GLY A 506 0.20 17.70 -9.07
N GLU A 507 0.44 16.51 -8.51
CA GLU A 507 1.30 15.48 -9.12
C GLU A 507 0.43 14.24 -9.40
N GLN A 508 -0.15 14.18 -10.60
CA GLN A 508 -1.11 13.16 -11.02
C GLN A 508 -0.72 12.39 -12.30
N ASP A 509 0.46 12.65 -12.88
CA ASP A 509 0.97 11.90 -14.05
C ASP A 509 1.90 10.79 -13.56
N PHE A 510 1.48 9.54 -13.71
CA PHE A 510 2.18 8.36 -13.23
C PHE A 510 2.58 7.44 -14.39
N GLU A 511 3.57 6.58 -14.15
CA GLU A 511 3.93 5.49 -15.02
C GLU A 511 3.93 4.16 -14.25
N LEU A 512 3.28 3.14 -14.82
CA LEU A 512 3.51 1.75 -14.46
C LEU A 512 4.68 1.26 -15.31
N SER A 513 5.87 1.29 -14.74
CA SER A 513 7.10 1.03 -15.46
C SER A 513 7.24 -0.44 -15.88
N TRP A 514 8.15 -0.72 -16.81
CA TRP A 514 8.48 -2.08 -17.24
C TRP A 514 8.99 -2.98 -16.10
N ARG A 515 9.42 -2.39 -14.98
CA ARG A 515 9.83 -3.11 -13.76
C ARG A 515 8.65 -3.50 -12.88
N GLN A 516 7.43 -3.12 -13.27
CA GLN A 516 6.19 -3.35 -12.54
C GLN A 516 6.15 -2.58 -11.21
N ASP A 517 6.70 -1.36 -11.22
CA ASP A 517 6.55 -0.35 -10.17
C ASP A 517 5.72 0.83 -10.68
N ILE A 518 4.97 1.48 -9.78
CA ILE A 518 4.20 2.70 -10.09
C ILE A 518 4.96 3.89 -9.52
N ARG A 519 5.17 4.93 -10.33
CA ARG A 519 5.89 6.14 -9.90
C ARG A 519 5.37 7.40 -10.56
N PRO A 520 5.47 8.57 -9.90
CA PRO A 520 5.25 9.84 -10.56
C PRO A 520 6.29 10.06 -11.66
N LYS A 521 5.84 10.57 -12.80
CA LYS A 521 6.70 10.75 -13.96
C LYS A 521 7.87 11.70 -13.66
N GLY A 522 9.08 11.26 -13.97
CA GLY A 522 10.30 12.05 -13.76
C GLY A 522 10.81 12.10 -12.31
N ARG A 523 10.29 11.26 -11.41
CA ARG A 523 10.71 11.19 -10.00
C ARG A 523 11.36 9.85 -9.68
N GLU A 524 12.27 9.85 -8.70
CA GLU A 524 12.97 8.64 -8.22
C GLU A 524 12.18 7.89 -7.12
N PHE A 525 10.92 8.26 -6.90
CA PHE A 525 10.06 7.66 -5.89
C PHE A 525 9.03 6.73 -6.52
N CYS A 526 8.87 5.55 -5.93
CA CYS A 526 7.91 4.53 -6.30
C CYS A 526 6.86 4.38 -5.20
N PHE A 527 5.70 3.85 -5.57
CA PHE A 527 4.69 3.41 -4.63
C PHE A 527 5.25 2.25 -3.82
N ASP A 528 5.11 2.31 -2.51
CA ASP A 528 5.68 1.33 -1.59
C ASP A 528 4.65 0.96 -0.51
N VAL A 529 4.58 -0.34 -0.22
CA VAL A 529 3.73 -0.90 0.84
C VAL A 529 4.60 -1.35 2.01
N PRO A 530 4.76 -0.53 3.07
CA PRO A 530 5.75 -0.77 4.13
C PRO A 530 5.42 -1.98 5.02
N ASN A 531 4.15 -2.38 5.09
CA ASN A 531 3.69 -3.50 5.90
C ASN A 531 2.68 -4.36 5.13
N ARG A 532 2.67 -5.67 5.40
CA ARG A 532 1.78 -6.65 4.76
C ARG A 532 0.37 -6.70 5.37
N SER A 533 0.11 -5.91 6.40
CA SER A 533 -1.22 -5.79 7.01
C SER A 533 -2.25 -5.23 6.03
N LYS A 534 -3.50 -5.71 6.14
CA LYS A 534 -4.64 -5.10 5.44
C LYS A 534 -4.77 -3.63 5.84
N ARG A 535 -5.20 -2.77 4.90
CA ARG A 535 -5.34 -1.31 5.09
C ARG A 535 -4.03 -0.55 5.38
N THR A 536 -2.88 -1.11 5.05
CA THR A 536 -1.62 -0.35 5.11
C THR A 536 -1.62 0.75 4.05
N PRO A 537 -1.34 2.02 4.41
CA PRO A 537 -1.28 3.10 3.44
C PRO A 537 -0.08 2.92 2.49
N VAL A 538 -0.28 3.29 1.22
CA VAL A 538 0.81 3.37 0.25
C VAL A 538 1.59 4.66 0.49
N VAL A 539 2.92 4.55 0.46
CA VAL A 539 3.83 5.68 0.63
C VAL A 539 4.70 5.86 -0.59
N LEU A 540 5.30 7.04 -0.74
CA LEU A 540 6.42 7.25 -1.66
C LEU A 540 7.71 6.73 -1.01
N PHE A 541 8.45 5.88 -1.70
CA PHE A 541 9.77 5.43 -1.26
C PHE A 541 10.74 5.39 -2.43
N THR A 542 12.04 5.49 -2.19
CA THR A 542 13.03 5.42 -3.26
C THR A 542 12.87 4.14 -4.08
N CYS A 543 12.77 4.27 -5.41
CA CYS A 543 12.63 3.14 -6.32
C CYS A 543 13.86 2.24 -6.25
N HIS A 544 13.70 0.97 -5.85
CA HIS A 544 14.83 0.04 -5.75
C HIS A 544 14.85 -1.03 -6.85
N GLY A 545 13.79 -1.18 -7.64
CA GLY A 545 13.75 -2.08 -8.81
C GLY A 545 13.89 -3.57 -8.48
N MET A 546 13.78 -3.96 -7.20
CA MET A 546 13.91 -5.34 -6.73
C MET A 546 12.57 -6.10 -6.69
N ARG A 547 11.48 -5.48 -7.16
CA ARG A 547 10.11 -5.94 -6.88
C ARG A 547 9.90 -6.06 -5.36
N GLY A 548 8.91 -6.80 -4.87
CA GLY A 548 8.60 -6.88 -3.45
C GLY A 548 7.50 -5.89 -3.05
N ASN A 549 7.77 -5.01 -2.09
CA ASN A 549 6.85 -3.97 -1.60
C ASN A 549 6.53 -2.87 -2.64
N GLN A 550 7.27 -2.82 -3.75
CA GLN A 550 7.04 -1.91 -4.88
C GLN A 550 6.47 -2.64 -6.12
N HIS A 551 6.04 -3.89 -5.98
CA HIS A 551 5.59 -4.69 -7.13
C HIS A 551 4.08 -4.62 -7.31
N PHE A 552 3.66 -3.94 -8.39
CA PHE A 552 2.26 -3.75 -8.76
C PHE A 552 1.97 -4.29 -10.16
N VAL A 553 0.79 -4.89 -10.32
CA VAL A 553 0.27 -5.35 -11.61
C VAL A 553 -1.10 -4.74 -11.83
N TYR A 554 -1.38 -4.31 -13.05
CA TYR A 554 -2.70 -3.83 -13.45
C TYR A 554 -3.46 -4.91 -14.21
N ASP A 555 -4.56 -5.38 -13.63
CA ASP A 555 -5.51 -6.28 -14.29
C ASP A 555 -6.45 -5.43 -15.15
N VAL A 556 -6.22 -5.44 -16.47
CA VAL A 556 -7.00 -4.69 -17.45
C VAL A 556 -8.45 -5.15 -17.59
N THR A 557 -8.77 -6.37 -17.15
CA THR A 557 -10.13 -6.92 -17.23
C THR A 557 -10.99 -6.50 -16.04
N LYS A 558 -10.36 -6.44 -14.85
CA LYS A 558 -11.03 -6.06 -13.60
C LYS A 558 -10.81 -4.60 -13.21
N TYR A 559 -9.95 -3.89 -13.94
CA TYR A 559 -9.50 -2.53 -13.64
C TYR A 559 -8.90 -2.39 -12.23
N HIS A 560 -8.23 -3.44 -11.74
CA HIS A 560 -7.62 -3.48 -10.42
C HIS A 560 -6.11 -3.32 -10.48
N ILE A 561 -5.56 -2.48 -9.60
CA ILE A 561 -4.12 -2.43 -9.32
C ILE A 561 -3.84 -3.36 -8.14
N ILE A 562 -3.05 -4.40 -8.37
CA ILE A 562 -2.79 -5.47 -7.41
C ILE A 562 -1.35 -5.35 -6.92
N HIS A 563 -1.16 -5.27 -5.60
CA HIS A 563 0.15 -5.39 -4.99
C HIS A 563 0.51 -6.86 -4.86
N VAL A 564 1.47 -7.31 -5.66
CA VAL A 564 1.75 -8.73 -5.88
C VAL A 564 2.21 -9.43 -4.61
N SER A 565 2.99 -8.75 -3.77
CA SER A 565 3.59 -9.37 -2.57
C SER A 565 2.60 -9.63 -1.45
N THR A 566 1.50 -8.87 -1.37
CA THR A 566 0.42 -9.10 -0.39
C THR A 566 -0.80 -9.75 -1.01
N ASN A 567 -0.88 -9.80 -2.34
CA ASN A 567 -2.07 -10.17 -3.11
C ASN A 567 -3.31 -9.34 -2.74
N LEU A 568 -3.09 -8.10 -2.27
CA LEU A 568 -4.14 -7.13 -1.95
C LEU A 568 -4.25 -6.12 -3.09
N CYS A 569 -5.45 -5.60 -3.32
CA CYS A 569 -5.68 -4.53 -4.28
C CYS A 569 -5.45 -3.16 -3.64
N LEU A 570 -5.06 -2.18 -4.45
CA LEU A 570 -5.08 -0.77 -4.08
C LEU A 570 -6.53 -0.35 -3.84
N ASP A 571 -6.79 0.30 -2.71
CA ASP A 571 -8.13 0.73 -2.29
C ASP A 571 -8.03 2.08 -1.56
N CYS A 572 -9.15 2.80 -1.46
CA CYS A 572 -9.24 4.10 -0.78
C CYS A 572 -10.31 4.08 0.32
N ASP A 573 -9.97 4.55 1.52
CA ASP A 573 -10.91 4.61 2.64
C ASP A 573 -11.74 5.90 2.58
N LEU A 574 -13.06 5.77 2.37
CA LEU A 574 -14.01 6.87 2.27
C LEU A 574 -14.62 7.26 3.64
N GLU A 575 -14.32 6.52 4.72
CA GLU A 575 -14.95 6.70 6.04
C GLU A 575 -14.69 8.09 6.66
N ASN A 576 -13.70 8.85 6.19
CA ASN A 576 -13.38 10.19 6.69
C ASN A 576 -13.90 11.34 5.81
N VAL A 577 -14.72 11.09 4.79
CA VAL A 577 -15.19 12.15 3.86
C VAL A 577 -16.43 12.88 4.38
N TYR A 578 -17.24 12.28 5.26
CA TYR A 578 -18.51 12.86 5.72
C TYR A 578 -18.63 12.90 7.25
N GLU A 579 -18.92 14.07 7.79
CA GLU A 579 -19.27 14.29 9.20
C GLU A 579 -20.79 14.13 9.38
N LEU A 580 -21.22 13.07 10.07
CA LEU A 580 -22.63 12.80 10.37
C LEU A 580 -23.16 13.85 11.37
N GLY A 581 -24.20 14.58 10.98
CA GLY A 581 -24.87 15.56 11.84
C GLY A 581 -26.21 15.07 12.40
N GLU A 582 -27.21 15.95 12.47
CA GLU A 582 -28.51 15.67 13.06
C GLU A 582 -29.39 14.72 12.22
N ILE A 583 -30.25 13.94 12.88
CA ILE A 583 -31.25 13.10 12.19
C ILE A 583 -32.39 14.00 11.71
N ILE A 584 -32.62 14.03 10.39
CA ILE A 584 -33.67 14.82 9.75
C ILE A 584 -34.90 13.99 9.34
N GLY A 585 -34.76 12.66 9.29
CA GLY A 585 -35.86 11.73 9.01
C GLY A 585 -35.57 10.31 9.52
N GLN A 586 -36.62 9.59 9.89
CA GLN A 586 -36.54 8.20 10.35
C GLN A 586 -37.65 7.37 9.69
N GLY A 587 -37.27 6.26 9.05
CA GLY A 587 -38.20 5.37 8.35
C GLY A 587 -38.02 3.90 8.76
N ALA A 588 -38.81 3.01 8.15
CA ALA A 588 -38.81 1.58 8.48
C ALA A 588 -37.47 0.87 8.23
N TYR A 589 -36.61 1.42 7.37
CA TYR A 589 -35.35 0.79 6.94
C TYR A 589 -34.09 1.56 7.36
N GLY A 590 -34.21 2.69 8.08
CA GLY A 590 -33.03 3.49 8.46
C GLY A 590 -33.30 4.93 8.89
N CYS A 591 -32.22 5.65 9.18
CA CYS A 591 -32.22 7.07 9.57
C CYS A 591 -31.56 7.93 8.48
N VAL A 592 -32.08 9.13 8.27
CA VAL A 592 -31.52 10.13 7.36
C VAL A 592 -30.86 11.23 8.20
N PHE A 593 -29.58 11.50 7.94
CA PHE A 593 -28.76 12.48 8.64
C PHE A 593 -28.47 13.68 7.75
N LYS A 594 -28.60 14.90 8.27
CA LYS A 594 -27.98 16.08 7.66
C LYS A 594 -26.50 16.05 8.01
N SER A 595 -25.65 15.98 7.00
CA SER A 595 -24.21 15.74 7.17
C SER A 595 -23.40 16.72 6.35
N ARG A 596 -22.10 16.82 6.63
CA ARG A 596 -21.18 17.73 5.95
C ARG A 596 -20.06 16.93 5.29
N ASN A 597 -19.83 17.12 4.00
CA ASN A 597 -18.64 16.62 3.34
C ASN A 597 -17.44 17.44 3.84
N VAL A 598 -16.47 16.82 4.50
CA VAL A 598 -15.35 17.53 5.13
C VAL A 598 -14.34 18.08 4.12
N THR A 599 -14.31 17.51 2.92
CA THR A 599 -13.39 17.92 1.85
C THR A 599 -13.94 19.12 1.08
N THR A 600 -15.23 19.11 0.74
CA THR A 600 -15.87 20.18 -0.05
C THR A 600 -16.59 21.21 0.81
N ASN A 601 -16.79 20.93 2.10
CA ASN A 601 -17.63 21.69 3.02
C ASN A 601 -19.11 21.76 2.60
N GLU A 602 -19.55 20.87 1.70
CA GLU A 602 -20.92 20.82 1.20
C GLU A 602 -21.86 20.12 2.19
N THR A 603 -23.09 20.62 2.34
CA THR A 603 -24.14 19.95 3.13
C THR A 603 -24.86 18.89 2.29
N VAL A 604 -24.98 17.68 2.83
CA VAL A 604 -25.60 16.52 2.17
C VAL A 604 -26.60 15.82 3.08
N ALA A 605 -27.50 15.02 2.51
CA ALA A 605 -28.40 14.15 3.25
C ALA A 605 -27.93 12.69 3.14
N ILE A 606 -27.66 12.03 4.25
CA ILE A 606 -27.13 10.65 4.30
C ILE A 606 -28.21 9.71 4.85
N LYS A 607 -28.75 8.83 4.01
CA LYS A 607 -29.67 7.77 4.43
C LYS A 607 -28.85 6.53 4.81
N LYS A 608 -28.74 6.26 6.11
CA LYS A 608 -28.06 5.09 6.68
C LYS A 608 -29.07 3.97 6.91
N MET A 609 -28.80 2.82 6.30
CA MET A 609 -29.58 1.60 6.44
C MET A 609 -28.72 0.53 7.11
N SER A 610 -29.25 -0.15 8.11
CA SER A 610 -28.59 -1.29 8.77
C SER A 610 -29.37 -2.55 8.44
N ILE A 611 -28.75 -3.46 7.71
CA ILE A 611 -29.41 -4.61 7.11
C ILE A 611 -28.82 -5.89 7.67
N LEU A 612 -29.66 -6.84 8.06
CA LEU A 612 -29.23 -8.19 8.46
C LEU A 612 -28.74 -8.95 7.22
N ARG A 613 -27.52 -9.51 7.29
CA ARG A 613 -26.98 -10.29 6.18
C ARG A 613 -27.68 -11.64 6.10
N THR A 614 -28.29 -11.94 4.96
CA THR A 614 -28.74 -13.29 4.61
C THR A 614 -27.68 -14.00 3.79
N ARG A 615 -27.78 -15.33 3.62
CA ARG A 615 -26.86 -16.10 2.75
C ARG A 615 -26.86 -15.62 1.30
N ASP A 616 -27.94 -14.95 0.87
CA ASP A 616 -28.16 -14.47 -0.51
C ASP A 616 -27.70 -13.02 -0.75
N GLY A 617 -27.04 -12.38 0.21
CA GLY A 617 -26.47 -11.03 0.05
C GLY A 617 -27.39 -9.89 0.50
N LEU A 618 -27.41 -8.78 -0.25
CA LEU A 618 -28.23 -7.60 0.08
C LEU A 618 -29.69 -7.81 -0.37
N PRO A 619 -30.69 -7.31 0.40
CA PRO A 619 -32.09 -7.37 0.00
C PRO A 619 -32.31 -6.75 -1.38
N PRO A 620 -33.07 -7.41 -2.28
CA PRO A 620 -33.37 -6.88 -3.62
C PRO A 620 -34.05 -5.51 -3.63
N THR A 621 -34.64 -5.08 -2.51
CA THR A 621 -35.21 -3.74 -2.33
C THR A 621 -34.14 -2.66 -2.37
N VAL A 622 -33.00 -2.87 -1.70
CA VAL A 622 -31.92 -1.89 -1.60
C VAL A 622 -31.16 -1.75 -2.91
N ILE A 623 -30.86 -2.88 -3.55
CA ILE A 623 -30.21 -2.91 -4.86
C ILE A 623 -31.07 -2.16 -5.89
N ARG A 624 -32.40 -2.37 -5.85
CA ARG A 624 -33.33 -1.71 -6.76
C ARG A 624 -33.41 -0.20 -6.53
N GLU A 625 -33.47 0.25 -5.28
CA GLU A 625 -33.50 1.68 -4.96
C GLU A 625 -32.26 2.39 -5.54
N ALA A 626 -31.06 1.84 -5.33
CA ALA A 626 -29.83 2.36 -5.90
C ALA A 626 -29.83 2.36 -7.44
N ALA A 627 -30.28 1.27 -8.06
CA ALA A 627 -30.30 1.12 -9.52
C ALA A 627 -31.27 2.12 -10.18
N LEU A 628 -32.47 2.29 -9.63
CA LEU A 628 -33.46 3.24 -10.15
C LEU A 628 -32.98 4.69 -10.03
N LEU A 629 -32.41 5.05 -8.87
CA LEU A 629 -31.86 6.39 -8.65
C LEU A 629 -30.71 6.70 -9.63
N LYS A 630 -29.76 5.79 -9.82
CA LYS A 630 -28.69 5.96 -10.82
C LYS A 630 -29.19 6.04 -12.26
N ARG A 631 -30.32 5.41 -12.57
CA ARG A 631 -30.92 5.46 -13.91
C ARG A 631 -31.53 6.84 -14.19
N VAL A 632 -32.27 7.40 -13.23
CA VAL A 632 -32.91 8.71 -13.39
C VAL A 632 -31.91 9.87 -13.29
N ASP A 633 -30.79 9.69 -12.57
CA ASP A 633 -29.71 10.69 -12.45
C ASP A 633 -29.01 10.97 -13.79
N LYS A 634 -29.09 10.06 -14.76
CA LYS A 634 -28.59 10.27 -16.14
C LYS A 634 -29.44 11.27 -16.95
N VAL A 635 -30.63 11.61 -16.45
CA VAL A 635 -31.56 12.51 -17.12
C VAL A 635 -31.42 13.87 -16.47
N ASP A 636 -31.21 14.91 -17.27
CA ASP A 636 -31.15 16.28 -16.75
C ASP A 636 -32.53 16.71 -16.27
N ASN A 637 -32.73 16.72 -14.95
CA ASN A 637 -33.98 17.08 -14.30
C ASN A 637 -33.73 17.66 -12.91
N ASP A 638 -34.38 18.78 -12.60
CA ASP A 638 -34.27 19.45 -11.30
C ASP A 638 -35.32 18.99 -10.28
N ASN A 639 -36.38 18.30 -10.73
CA ASN A 639 -37.52 17.90 -9.91
C ASN A 639 -37.43 16.48 -9.30
N LEU A 640 -36.30 15.79 -9.49
CA LEU A 640 -35.98 14.52 -8.82
C LEU A 640 -34.80 14.73 -7.86
N ILE A 641 -34.78 13.98 -6.75
CA ILE A 641 -33.66 14.00 -5.80
C ILE A 641 -32.42 13.35 -6.43
N LYS A 642 -31.27 14.04 -6.37
CA LYS A 642 -30.01 13.53 -6.91
C LYS A 642 -29.29 12.65 -5.90
N LEU A 643 -28.94 11.43 -6.34
CA LEU A 643 -28.09 10.50 -5.61
C LEU A 643 -26.64 10.74 -6.02
N LYS A 644 -25.84 11.31 -5.12
CA LYS A 644 -24.44 11.61 -5.36
C LYS A 644 -23.58 10.35 -5.27
N GLU A 645 -23.70 9.62 -4.17
CA GLU A 645 -22.82 8.48 -3.86
C GLU A 645 -23.55 7.41 -3.06
N VAL A 646 -23.04 6.16 -3.12
CA VAL A 646 -23.46 5.06 -2.26
C VAL A 646 -22.23 4.36 -1.72
N PHE A 647 -22.15 4.15 -0.40
CA PHE A 647 -21.04 3.41 0.20
C PHE A 647 -21.53 2.42 1.26
N THR A 648 -20.65 1.49 1.60
CA THR A 648 -20.92 0.41 2.55
C THR A 648 -19.73 0.27 3.50
N GLU A 649 -19.98 0.12 4.80
CA GLU A 649 -18.93 -0.22 5.77
C GLU A 649 -18.45 -1.66 5.60
N GLN A 650 -17.34 -2.03 6.23
CA GLN A 650 -16.99 -3.44 6.34
C GLN A 650 -18.12 -4.23 7.03
N PRO A 651 -18.52 -5.38 6.48
CA PRO A 651 -19.58 -6.19 7.06
C PRO A 651 -19.21 -6.62 8.47
N SER A 652 -20.10 -6.37 9.43
CA SER A 652 -20.08 -7.06 10.71
C SER A 652 -20.62 -8.49 10.53
N VAL A 653 -20.44 -9.34 11.55
CA VAL A 653 -20.82 -10.77 11.50
C VAL A 653 -22.28 -10.94 11.06
N ASP A 654 -23.19 -10.06 11.51
CA ASP A 654 -24.63 -10.20 11.27
C ASP A 654 -25.26 -9.05 10.48
N ARG A 655 -24.55 -7.92 10.31
CA ARG A 655 -25.13 -6.69 9.73
C ARG A 655 -24.22 -6.00 8.72
N GLN A 656 -24.84 -5.45 7.68
CA GLN A 656 -24.24 -4.56 6.69
C GLN A 656 -24.86 -3.17 6.82
N ASN A 657 -24.02 -2.16 7.05
CA ASN A 657 -24.45 -0.76 6.98
C ASN A 657 -24.23 -0.23 5.56
N ILE A 658 -25.22 0.47 5.03
CA ILE A 658 -25.23 1.07 3.70
C ILE A 658 -25.64 2.53 3.84
N TYR A 659 -24.97 3.39 3.09
CA TYR A 659 -25.11 4.83 3.14
C TYR A 659 -25.42 5.35 1.74
N PHE A 660 -26.55 6.01 1.58
CA PHE A 660 -26.90 6.73 0.35
C PHE A 660 -26.74 8.22 0.59
N ILE A 661 -25.97 8.88 -0.27
CA ILE A 661 -25.64 10.31 -0.17
C ILE A 661 -26.45 11.08 -1.20
N PHE A 662 -27.37 11.89 -0.72
CA PHE A 662 -28.24 12.73 -1.54
C PHE A 662 -27.85 14.20 -1.41
N GLU A 663 -28.27 15.01 -2.38
CA GLU A 663 -28.37 16.46 -2.16
C GLU A 663 -29.26 16.76 -0.94
N TYR A 664 -28.90 17.78 -0.17
CA TYR A 664 -29.70 18.22 0.97
C TYR A 664 -30.78 19.21 0.52
N VAL A 665 -32.03 18.95 0.93
CA VAL A 665 -33.19 19.84 0.70
C VAL A 665 -33.81 20.18 2.04
N GLU A 666 -34.21 21.44 2.24
CA GLU A 666 -34.44 22.01 3.57
C GLU A 666 -35.70 21.49 4.27
N ARG A 667 -36.76 21.14 3.52
CA ARG A 667 -38.05 20.73 4.10
C ARG A 667 -38.86 19.85 3.15
N ASP A 668 -39.76 19.06 3.71
CA ASP A 668 -40.80 18.33 2.98
C ASP A 668 -42.09 19.15 2.81
N LEU A 669 -42.97 18.75 1.89
CA LEU A 669 -44.23 19.43 1.59
C LEU A 669 -45.20 19.38 2.78
N GLU A 670 -45.19 18.34 3.61
CA GLU A 670 -46.03 18.28 4.81
C GLU A 670 -45.69 19.42 5.77
N ARG A 671 -44.39 19.60 6.06
CA ARG A 671 -43.89 20.73 6.87
C ARG A 671 -44.17 22.06 6.19
N TYR A 672 -44.00 22.13 4.87
CA TYR A 672 -44.29 23.35 4.11
C TYR A 672 -45.76 23.78 4.27
N LEU A 673 -46.70 22.85 4.11
CA LEU A 673 -48.14 23.10 4.26
C LEU A 673 -48.51 23.51 5.68
N LYS A 674 -47.92 22.89 6.72
CA LYS A 674 -48.15 23.32 8.11
C LYS A 674 -47.77 24.78 8.37
N MET A 675 -46.78 25.31 7.64
CA MET A 675 -46.28 26.67 7.81
C MET A 675 -46.97 27.70 6.90
N HIS A 676 -47.38 27.31 5.69
CA HIS A 676 -47.82 28.25 4.65
C HIS A 676 -49.27 28.05 4.21
N SER A 677 -49.98 27.04 4.74
CA SER A 677 -51.36 26.75 4.35
C SER A 677 -52.36 27.82 4.82
N PRO A 678 -53.39 28.16 4.01
CA PRO A 678 -53.65 27.64 2.66
C PRO A 678 -52.72 28.28 1.62
N LEU A 679 -52.23 27.47 0.67
CA LEU A 679 -51.39 27.98 -0.42
C LEU A 679 -52.21 28.79 -1.42
N ASP A 680 -51.58 29.79 -2.04
CA ASP A 680 -52.22 30.53 -3.13
C ASP A 680 -52.24 29.71 -4.43
N ILE A 681 -53.12 30.10 -5.36
CA ILE A 681 -53.33 29.34 -6.60
C ILE A 681 -52.08 29.30 -7.51
N ASN A 682 -51.21 30.31 -7.45
CA ASN A 682 -49.98 30.33 -8.24
C ASN A 682 -48.93 29.38 -7.66
N GLN A 683 -48.83 29.32 -6.32
CA GLN A 683 -47.99 28.34 -5.63
C GLN A 683 -48.46 26.92 -5.89
N ILE A 684 -49.77 26.67 -5.78
CA ILE A 684 -50.39 25.38 -6.11
C ILE A 684 -50.07 25.01 -7.56
N ARG A 685 -50.28 25.91 -8.51
CA ARG A 685 -49.96 25.69 -9.93
C ARG A 685 -48.50 25.33 -10.14
N ASN A 686 -47.58 26.08 -9.52
CA ASN A 686 -46.14 25.84 -9.67
C ASN A 686 -45.73 24.47 -9.11
N PHE A 687 -46.14 24.13 -7.87
CA PHE A 687 -45.78 22.84 -7.28
C PHE A 687 -46.45 21.66 -8.00
N THR A 688 -47.71 21.78 -8.43
CA THR A 688 -48.35 20.73 -9.23
C THR A 688 -47.64 20.54 -10.57
N GLN A 689 -47.23 21.62 -11.24
CA GLN A 689 -46.47 21.53 -12.49
C GLN A 689 -45.14 20.80 -12.28
N GLN A 690 -44.36 21.19 -11.28
CA GLN A 690 -43.07 20.56 -10.97
C GLN A 690 -43.22 19.08 -10.57
N LEU A 691 -44.26 18.74 -9.79
CA LEU A 691 -44.55 17.34 -9.43
C LEU A 691 -44.93 16.50 -10.65
N LEU A 692 -45.78 17.03 -11.54
CA LEU A 692 -46.13 16.36 -12.78
C LEU A 692 -44.92 16.18 -13.70
N THR A 693 -44.02 17.17 -13.77
CA THR A 693 -42.74 17.06 -14.48
C THR A 693 -41.91 15.90 -13.93
N ALA A 694 -41.71 15.82 -12.61
CA ALA A 694 -40.99 14.71 -11.98
C ALA A 694 -41.61 13.34 -12.33
N VAL A 695 -42.93 13.22 -12.19
CA VAL A 695 -43.66 11.98 -12.47
C VAL A 695 -43.58 11.61 -13.96
N SER A 696 -43.64 12.58 -14.86
CA SER A 696 -43.50 12.34 -16.31
C SER A 696 -42.14 11.75 -16.66
N VAL A 697 -41.06 12.22 -16.02
CA VAL A 697 -39.71 11.67 -16.21
C VAL A 697 -39.66 10.22 -15.75
N LEU A 698 -40.24 9.90 -14.60
CA LEU A 698 -40.28 8.51 -14.09
C LEU A 698 -41.05 7.60 -15.04
N HIS A 699 -42.26 7.99 -15.44
CA HIS A 699 -43.12 7.18 -16.29
C HIS A 699 -42.52 6.93 -17.67
N ASN A 700 -41.85 7.93 -18.26
CA ASN A 700 -41.15 7.80 -19.55
C ASN A 700 -39.93 6.85 -19.49
N HIS A 701 -39.39 6.61 -18.30
CA HIS A 701 -38.30 5.64 -18.08
C HIS A 701 -38.79 4.28 -17.58
N SER A 702 -40.09 4.02 -17.71
CA SER A 702 -40.76 2.80 -17.24
C SER A 702 -40.69 2.59 -15.72
N ILE A 703 -40.59 3.68 -14.95
CA ILE A 703 -40.49 3.67 -13.49
C ILE A 703 -41.82 4.12 -12.89
N PHE A 704 -42.30 3.35 -11.93
CA PHE A 704 -43.51 3.60 -11.16
C PHE A 704 -43.15 3.86 -9.69
N HIS A 705 -43.53 5.02 -9.13
CA HIS A 705 -43.03 5.50 -7.84
C HIS A 705 -43.68 4.77 -6.64
N ARG A 706 -45.01 4.62 -6.62
CA ARG A 706 -45.78 3.83 -5.63
C ARG A 706 -45.78 4.33 -4.18
N ASP A 707 -45.22 5.51 -3.90
CA ASP A 707 -45.34 6.16 -2.59
C ASP A 707 -45.26 7.69 -2.69
N ILE A 708 -45.96 8.28 -3.67
CA ILE A 708 -46.06 9.74 -3.79
C ILE A 708 -46.96 10.26 -2.66
N LYS A 709 -46.38 11.09 -1.78
CA LYS A 709 -47.03 11.71 -0.62
C LYS A 709 -46.26 12.97 -0.19
N PRO A 710 -46.87 13.88 0.59
CA PRO A 710 -46.21 15.12 1.01
C PRO A 710 -44.87 14.93 1.73
N GLN A 711 -44.66 13.83 2.48
CA GLN A 711 -43.40 13.55 3.16
C GLN A 711 -42.25 13.21 2.21
N ASN A 712 -42.56 12.71 1.02
CA ASN A 712 -41.60 12.29 0.00
C ASN A 712 -41.40 13.38 -1.07
N ILE A 713 -42.01 14.55 -0.89
CA ILE A 713 -41.88 15.70 -1.77
C ILE A 713 -41.10 16.76 -1.01
N LEU A 714 -39.89 17.04 -1.46
CA LEU A 714 -38.97 17.99 -0.84
C LEU A 714 -39.05 19.34 -1.54
N ILE A 715 -38.89 20.43 -0.80
CA ILE A 715 -39.00 21.80 -1.30
C ILE A 715 -37.77 22.59 -0.86
N THR A 716 -37.07 23.17 -1.84
CA THR A 716 -35.94 24.04 -1.57
C THR A 716 -36.39 25.41 -1.08
N ASN A 717 -35.50 26.18 -0.44
CA ASN A 717 -35.82 27.57 -0.07
C ASN A 717 -36.17 28.46 -1.28
N ASN A 718 -35.73 28.10 -2.49
CA ASN A 718 -36.03 28.81 -3.73
C ASN A 718 -37.35 28.35 -4.39
N GLY A 719 -38.11 27.45 -3.74
CA GLY A 719 -39.40 26.96 -4.26
C GLY A 719 -39.28 25.91 -5.37
N ILE A 720 -38.15 25.19 -5.43
CA ILE A 720 -37.98 24.04 -6.33
C ILE A 720 -38.47 22.79 -5.60
N LEU A 721 -39.37 22.06 -6.22
CA LEU A 721 -39.93 20.79 -5.74
C LEU A 721 -39.10 19.63 -6.28
N LYS A 722 -38.71 18.71 -5.39
CA LYS A 722 -37.97 17.49 -5.69
C LYS A 722 -38.69 16.26 -5.13
N LEU A 723 -39.03 15.31 -5.99
CA LEU A 723 -39.60 14.02 -5.58
C LEU A 723 -38.48 13.08 -5.10
N ALA A 724 -38.70 12.45 -3.95
CA ALA A 724 -37.73 11.61 -3.25
C ALA A 724 -38.33 10.27 -2.78
N ASP A 725 -37.47 9.39 -2.25
CA ASP A 725 -37.77 8.08 -1.67
C ASP A 725 -38.30 7.01 -2.65
N PHE A 726 -37.36 6.33 -3.32
CA PHE A 726 -37.62 5.29 -4.31
C PHE A 726 -37.72 3.88 -3.71
N GLY A 727 -37.81 3.75 -2.39
CA GLY A 727 -37.77 2.45 -1.70
C GLY A 727 -38.90 1.47 -2.09
N LEU A 728 -40.04 1.98 -2.57
CA LEU A 728 -41.16 1.17 -3.08
C LEU A 728 -41.29 1.18 -4.61
N ALA A 729 -40.44 1.94 -5.30
CA ALA A 729 -40.48 2.11 -6.73
C ALA A 729 -40.17 0.80 -7.47
N ARG A 730 -40.76 0.64 -8.65
CA ARG A 730 -40.63 -0.57 -9.48
C ARG A 730 -40.51 -0.18 -10.95
N GLU A 731 -39.75 -0.99 -11.68
CA GLU A 731 -39.89 -1.04 -13.14
C GLU A 731 -41.15 -1.82 -13.47
N TYR A 732 -41.94 -1.32 -14.42
CA TYR A 732 -43.01 -2.09 -15.01
C TYR A 732 -42.51 -2.72 -16.33
N HIS A 733 -42.73 -4.02 -16.46
CA HIS A 733 -42.60 -4.81 -17.69
C HIS A 733 -43.88 -5.64 -17.78
N GLU A 734 -44.34 -5.96 -19.00
CA GLU A 734 -45.64 -6.61 -19.23
C GLU A 734 -45.87 -7.84 -18.32
N HIS A 735 -47.11 -7.99 -17.83
CA HIS A 735 -47.63 -9.12 -17.03
C HIS A 735 -47.20 -9.27 -15.55
N LYS A 736 -46.84 -8.20 -14.83
CA LYS A 736 -46.62 -8.28 -13.36
C LYS A 736 -47.80 -7.78 -12.52
N VAL A 737 -48.38 -8.68 -11.72
CA VAL A 737 -49.28 -8.31 -10.61
C VAL A 737 -48.44 -7.77 -9.45
N PHE A 738 -48.73 -6.56 -8.99
CA PHE A 738 -48.00 -5.91 -7.91
C PHE A 738 -48.70 -6.09 -6.55
N THR A 739 -47.93 -6.13 -5.47
CA THR A 739 -48.47 -6.24 -4.09
C THR A 739 -49.38 -5.06 -3.74
N THR A 740 -50.50 -5.32 -3.06
CA THR A 740 -51.52 -4.30 -2.70
C THR A 740 -51.16 -3.47 -1.45
N VAL A 741 -50.23 -3.95 -0.62
CA VAL A 741 -49.75 -3.23 0.58
C VAL A 741 -48.66 -2.21 0.22
N VAL A 742 -48.99 -1.22 -0.61
CA VAL A 742 -48.12 -0.10 -0.98
C VAL A 742 -48.89 1.21 -0.97
N VAL A 743 -48.17 2.34 -1.09
CA VAL A 743 -48.70 3.71 -0.95
C VAL A 743 -49.24 3.96 0.47
N THR A 744 -48.93 5.13 1.02
CA THR A 744 -49.54 5.56 2.29
C THR A 744 -51.07 5.63 2.17
N MET A 745 -51.82 5.04 3.11
CA MET A 745 -53.26 4.74 3.01
C MET A 745 -54.12 5.90 2.47
N TRP A 746 -53.79 7.14 2.81
CA TRP A 746 -54.55 8.34 2.44
C TRP A 746 -54.45 8.73 0.95
N TYR A 747 -53.41 8.24 0.26
CA TYR A 747 -53.13 8.55 -1.15
C TYR A 747 -53.32 7.34 -2.06
N ARG A 748 -53.82 6.22 -1.53
CA ARG A 748 -54.10 4.99 -2.29
C ARG A 748 -55.24 5.20 -3.28
N ALA A 749 -55.02 4.74 -4.51
CA ALA A 749 -56.00 4.75 -5.58
C ALA A 749 -57.08 3.66 -5.39
N PRO A 750 -58.29 3.83 -5.93
CA PRO A 750 -59.39 2.87 -5.85
C PRO A 750 -59.00 1.46 -6.26
N GLU A 751 -58.28 1.30 -7.37
CA GLU A 751 -57.86 -0.01 -7.90
C GLU A 751 -56.97 -0.79 -6.92
N ILE A 752 -56.14 -0.10 -6.14
CA ILE A 752 -55.31 -0.72 -5.10
C ILE A 752 -56.19 -1.21 -3.94
N LEU A 753 -57.20 -0.43 -3.55
CA LEU A 753 -58.14 -0.76 -2.47
C LEU A 753 -59.11 -1.88 -2.85
N LEU A 754 -59.37 -2.03 -4.15
CA LEU A 754 -60.17 -3.10 -4.74
C LEU A 754 -59.32 -4.32 -5.12
N ALA A 755 -58.01 -4.32 -4.82
CA ALA A 755 -57.09 -5.40 -5.17
C ALA A 755 -57.05 -5.75 -6.68
N SER A 756 -57.36 -4.80 -7.55
CA SER A 756 -57.25 -4.93 -9.01
C SER A 756 -55.84 -4.61 -9.49
N PRO A 757 -55.44 -5.08 -10.69
CA PRO A 757 -54.19 -4.69 -11.33
C PRO A 757 -54.10 -3.18 -11.50
N TYR A 758 -52.94 -2.62 -11.20
CA TYR A 758 -52.71 -1.17 -11.22
C TYR A 758 -51.38 -0.83 -11.89
N CYS A 759 -51.31 0.38 -12.44
CA CYS A 759 -50.15 0.89 -13.17
C CYS A 759 -49.81 2.32 -12.75
N THR A 760 -49.06 3.03 -13.59
CA THR A 760 -48.63 4.43 -13.39
C THR A 760 -49.80 5.40 -13.12
N SER A 761 -51.04 5.05 -13.50
CA SER A 761 -52.26 5.79 -13.16
C SER A 761 -52.50 5.96 -11.66
N ALA A 762 -51.96 5.07 -10.82
CA ALA A 762 -52.08 5.18 -9.37
C ALA A 762 -51.20 6.31 -8.81
N ASP A 763 -50.03 6.59 -9.42
CA ASP A 763 -49.22 7.77 -9.08
C ASP A 763 -50.01 9.05 -9.41
N MET A 764 -50.73 9.07 -10.54
CA MET A 764 -51.56 10.20 -10.96
C MET A 764 -52.70 10.49 -9.98
N TRP A 765 -53.30 9.44 -9.39
CA TRP A 765 -54.26 9.59 -8.31
C TRP A 765 -53.63 10.25 -7.07
N SER A 766 -52.43 9.79 -6.67
CA SER A 766 -51.71 10.40 -5.54
C SER A 766 -51.39 11.87 -5.79
N VAL A 767 -51.01 12.25 -7.02
CA VAL A 767 -50.84 13.66 -7.43
C VAL A 767 -52.14 14.45 -7.27
N GLY A 768 -53.29 13.89 -7.65
CA GLY A 768 -54.61 14.50 -7.43
C GLY A 768 -54.90 14.73 -5.95
N CYS A 769 -54.66 13.73 -5.11
CA CYS A 769 -54.80 13.87 -3.65
C CYS A 769 -53.94 15.01 -3.07
N ILE A 770 -52.70 15.14 -3.55
CA ILE A 770 -51.77 16.19 -3.11
C ILE A 770 -52.20 17.58 -3.62
N LEU A 771 -52.68 17.68 -4.87
CA LEU A 771 -53.26 18.93 -5.39
C LEU A 771 -54.44 19.40 -4.53
N GLY A 772 -55.34 18.48 -4.17
CA GLY A 772 -56.45 18.76 -3.26
C GLY A 772 -55.98 19.14 -1.84
N GLU A 773 -54.94 18.49 -1.33
CA GLU A 773 -54.36 18.78 -0.01
C GLU A 773 -53.67 20.15 0.05
N MET A 774 -52.92 20.54 -0.99
CA MET A 774 -52.32 21.88 -1.07
C MET A 774 -53.40 22.99 -1.03
N ALA A 775 -54.57 22.70 -1.59
CA ALA A 775 -55.72 23.59 -1.58
C ALA A 775 -56.43 23.68 -0.22
N LEU A 776 -56.59 22.53 0.42
CA LEU A 776 -57.39 22.36 1.63
C LEU A 776 -56.57 22.64 2.90
N GLY A 777 -55.25 22.52 2.81
CA GLY A 777 -54.32 22.60 3.94
C GLY A 777 -54.24 21.34 4.80
N ARG A 778 -54.96 20.29 4.42
CA ARG A 778 -55.03 19.01 5.11
C ARG A 778 -55.32 17.90 4.10
N PRO A 779 -54.96 16.64 4.41
CA PRO A 779 -55.15 15.52 3.47
C PRO A 779 -56.60 15.37 3.02
N LEU A 780 -56.78 15.13 1.72
CA LEU A 780 -58.09 15.02 1.09
C LEU A 780 -58.89 13.81 1.61
N PHE A 781 -58.21 12.68 1.78
CA PHE A 781 -58.80 11.43 2.28
C PHE A 781 -58.02 10.90 3.48
N VAL A 782 -58.46 11.21 4.69
CA VAL A 782 -57.88 10.61 5.91
C VAL A 782 -58.63 9.33 6.21
N ALA A 783 -57.99 8.17 6.33
CA ALA A 783 -58.63 6.93 6.78
C ALA A 783 -57.73 6.08 7.67
N LYS A 784 -58.34 5.14 8.41
CA LYS A 784 -57.66 4.18 9.29
C LYS A 784 -57.74 2.73 8.79
N SER A 785 -58.52 2.47 7.73
CA SER A 785 -58.63 1.16 7.09
C SER A 785 -58.97 1.34 5.61
N GLU A 786 -58.65 0.32 4.80
CA GLU A 786 -58.89 0.32 3.34
C GLU A 786 -60.38 0.50 3.01
N SER A 787 -61.27 -0.20 3.73
CA SER A 787 -62.73 -0.06 3.54
C SER A 787 -63.21 1.37 3.86
N ARG A 788 -62.62 2.03 4.86
CA ARG A 788 -62.96 3.43 5.20
C ARG A 788 -62.40 4.41 4.17
N GLN A 789 -61.23 4.12 3.59
CA GLN A 789 -60.65 4.91 2.52
C GLN A 789 -61.54 4.86 1.28
N LEU A 790 -61.91 3.64 0.83
CA LEU A 790 -62.78 3.44 -0.31
C LEU A 790 -64.14 4.12 -0.12
N ARG A 791 -64.74 3.99 1.07
CA ARG A 791 -65.98 4.70 1.40
C ARG A 791 -65.83 6.22 1.31
N ARG A 792 -64.72 6.79 1.79
CA ARG A 792 -64.47 8.23 1.72
C ARG A 792 -64.30 8.72 0.29
N ILE A 793 -63.69 7.92 -0.57
CA ILE A 793 -63.58 8.21 -2.00
C ILE A 793 -64.98 8.27 -2.63
N ILE A 794 -65.81 7.25 -2.41
CA ILE A 794 -67.18 7.19 -2.95
C ILE A 794 -68.04 8.36 -2.43
N LEU A 795 -67.92 8.72 -1.16
CA LEU A 795 -68.70 9.82 -0.57
C LEU A 795 -68.36 11.21 -1.16
N LEU A 796 -67.15 11.38 -1.71
CA LEU A 796 -66.70 12.64 -2.30
C LEU A 796 -66.83 12.67 -3.82
N MET A 797 -66.50 11.56 -4.48
CA MET A 797 -66.49 11.44 -5.94
C MET A 797 -67.80 10.94 -6.53
N GLY A 798 -68.69 10.36 -5.70
CA GLY A 798 -69.87 9.63 -6.12
C GLY A 798 -69.59 8.13 -6.29
N LEU A 799 -70.66 7.33 -6.34
CA LEU A 799 -70.56 5.91 -6.69
C LEU A 799 -70.32 5.81 -8.21
N PRO A 800 -69.22 5.18 -8.66
CA PRO A 800 -68.93 5.02 -10.09
C PRO A 800 -70.01 4.17 -10.79
N ASN A 801 -70.07 4.27 -12.12
CA ASN A 801 -70.95 3.43 -12.93
C ASN A 801 -70.46 1.97 -12.96
N GLU A 802 -71.30 1.03 -13.40
CA GLU A 802 -70.95 -0.39 -13.46
C GLU A 802 -69.74 -0.67 -14.34
N ASP A 803 -69.60 0.05 -15.46
CA ASP A 803 -68.49 -0.06 -16.42
C ASP A 803 -67.18 0.57 -15.93
N GLU A 804 -67.23 1.32 -14.84
CA GLU A 804 -66.08 1.93 -14.17
C GLU A 804 -65.58 1.10 -12.97
N TRP A 805 -66.38 0.12 -12.51
CA TRP A 805 -65.99 -0.80 -11.46
C TRP A 805 -65.18 -1.98 -12.05
N PRO A 806 -64.01 -2.35 -11.49
CA PRO A 806 -63.24 -3.48 -11.98
C PRO A 806 -64.00 -4.81 -11.86
N GLN A 807 -64.07 -5.59 -12.95
CA GLN A 807 -64.77 -6.88 -12.98
C GLN A 807 -64.09 -7.97 -12.13
N ASP A 808 -62.78 -7.84 -11.92
CA ASP A 808 -61.93 -8.75 -11.16
C ASP A 808 -61.85 -8.40 -9.65
N SER A 809 -62.57 -7.35 -9.21
CA SER A 809 -62.60 -6.93 -7.82
C SER A 809 -63.30 -7.97 -6.93
N PRO A 810 -62.73 -8.34 -5.77
CA PRO A 810 -63.39 -9.18 -4.77
C PRO A 810 -64.53 -8.46 -4.06
N LEU A 811 -64.60 -7.13 -4.16
CA LEU A 811 -65.69 -6.32 -3.64
C LEU A 811 -66.69 -5.98 -4.74
N ARG A 812 -67.97 -6.23 -4.44
CA ARG A 812 -69.12 -5.95 -5.30
C ARG A 812 -69.57 -4.48 -5.18
N ARG A 813 -69.91 -3.86 -6.31
CA ARG A 813 -70.36 -2.46 -6.38
C ARG A 813 -71.65 -2.23 -5.58
N GLU A 814 -72.55 -3.20 -5.61
CA GLU A 814 -73.86 -3.19 -4.97
C GLU A 814 -73.77 -2.97 -3.45
N ALA A 815 -72.66 -3.38 -2.83
CA ALA A 815 -72.38 -3.16 -1.41
C ALA A 815 -72.31 -1.66 -1.02
N PHE A 816 -72.26 -0.75 -2.00
CA PHE A 816 -72.11 0.69 -1.82
C PHE A 816 -73.25 1.54 -2.37
N GLU A 817 -74.35 0.94 -2.87
CA GLU A 817 -75.51 1.66 -3.44
C GLU A 817 -76.14 2.70 -2.50
N ASN A 818 -76.09 2.43 -1.19
CA ASN A 818 -76.53 3.35 -0.13
C ASN A 818 -75.71 4.66 -0.04
N TYR A 819 -74.63 4.79 -0.84
CA TYR A 819 -73.76 5.96 -0.92
C TYR A 819 -73.74 6.58 -2.32
N SER A 820 -74.81 6.37 -3.10
CA SER A 820 -74.91 6.74 -4.53
C SER A 820 -74.77 8.24 -4.84
N GLN A 821 -75.09 9.14 -3.90
CA GLN A 821 -74.94 10.59 -4.07
C GLN A 821 -73.80 11.15 -3.22
N PRO A 822 -72.92 12.02 -3.76
CA PRO A 822 -71.85 12.64 -3.00
C PRO A 822 -72.43 13.56 -1.92
N ILE A 823 -71.91 13.46 -0.69
CA ILE A 823 -72.38 14.28 0.45
C ILE A 823 -71.93 15.74 0.30
N ILE A 824 -70.79 15.96 -0.34
CA ILE A 824 -70.23 17.28 -0.64
C ILE A 824 -69.51 17.21 -2.00
N THR A 825 -69.65 18.24 -2.83
CA THR A 825 -68.93 18.31 -4.11
C THR A 825 -67.51 18.88 -3.91
N LEU A 826 -66.59 18.52 -4.82
CA LEU A 826 -65.21 19.03 -4.80
C LEU A 826 -65.15 20.57 -4.82
N GLU A 827 -66.02 21.23 -5.59
CA GLU A 827 -66.08 22.69 -5.70
C GLU A 827 -66.47 23.37 -4.39
N ARG A 828 -67.29 22.68 -3.57
CA ARG A 828 -67.72 23.20 -2.28
C ARG A 828 -66.69 22.93 -1.20
N LEU A 829 -65.88 21.89 -1.36
CA LEU A 829 -64.86 21.48 -0.39
C LEU A 829 -63.56 22.30 -0.54
N ILE A 830 -63.19 22.65 -1.77
CA ILE A 830 -61.89 23.21 -2.10
C ILE A 830 -61.95 24.73 -2.23
N ARG A 831 -60.94 25.43 -1.68
CA ARG A 831 -60.95 26.88 -1.50
C ARG A 831 -60.60 27.70 -2.75
N PHE A 832 -60.09 27.09 -3.83
CA PHE A 832 -59.76 27.84 -5.04
C PHE A 832 -60.97 28.03 -5.96
N GLN A 833 -61.20 29.27 -6.42
CA GLN A 833 -62.25 29.65 -7.39
C GLN A 833 -61.86 29.40 -8.86
N ASP A 834 -60.72 28.74 -9.10
CA ASP A 834 -60.20 28.47 -10.45
C ASP A 834 -60.88 27.21 -11.02
N SER A 835 -61.72 27.41 -12.03
CA SER A 835 -62.45 26.33 -12.71
C SER A 835 -61.54 25.29 -13.35
N CYS A 836 -60.36 25.69 -13.82
CA CYS A 836 -59.37 24.82 -14.42
C CYS A 836 -58.61 23.98 -13.38
N ALA A 837 -58.38 24.52 -12.18
CA ALA A 837 -57.78 23.74 -11.09
C ALA A 837 -58.71 22.60 -10.63
N ILE A 838 -60.00 22.88 -10.54
CA ILE A 838 -61.04 21.91 -10.18
C ILE A 838 -61.17 20.83 -11.24
N GLU A 839 -61.16 21.19 -12.52
CA GLU A 839 -61.27 20.23 -13.61
C GLU A 839 -60.04 19.31 -13.70
N LEU A 840 -58.82 19.87 -13.59
CA LEU A 840 -57.60 19.07 -13.51
C LEU A 840 -57.66 18.10 -12.32
N LEU A 841 -58.08 18.57 -11.14
CA LEU A 841 -58.21 17.73 -9.97
C LEU A 841 -59.20 16.57 -10.18
N ARG A 842 -60.35 16.84 -10.81
CA ARG A 842 -61.33 15.80 -11.16
C ARG A 842 -60.75 14.77 -12.10
N SER A 843 -60.05 15.21 -13.15
CA SER A 843 -59.44 14.29 -14.12
C SER A 843 -58.44 13.34 -13.44
N LEU A 844 -57.61 13.86 -12.53
CA LEU A 844 -56.64 13.09 -11.75
C LEU A 844 -57.29 12.14 -10.73
N LEU A 845 -58.43 12.52 -10.16
CA LEU A 845 -59.21 11.72 -9.20
C LEU A 845 -60.32 10.89 -9.87
N SER A 846 -60.22 10.60 -11.16
CA SER A 846 -61.16 9.70 -11.83
C SER A 846 -61.10 8.30 -11.24
N PHE A 847 -62.26 7.68 -10.97
CA PHE A 847 -62.31 6.35 -10.34
C PHE A 847 -61.68 5.29 -11.25
N LYS A 848 -62.11 5.24 -12.52
CA LYS A 848 -61.56 4.35 -13.54
C LYS A 848 -60.16 4.76 -13.94
N GLN A 849 -59.20 3.84 -13.80
CA GLN A 849 -57.78 4.10 -14.05
C GLN A 849 -57.46 4.58 -15.47
N SER A 850 -58.20 4.10 -16.48
CA SER A 850 -57.99 4.46 -17.90
C SER A 850 -58.46 5.87 -18.26
N LEU A 851 -59.25 6.51 -17.40
CA LEU A 851 -59.74 7.88 -17.61
C LEU A 851 -58.80 8.94 -17.02
N ARG A 852 -57.81 8.54 -16.22
CA ARG A 852 -56.84 9.47 -15.66
C ARG A 852 -55.84 9.89 -16.74
N PRO A 853 -55.53 11.20 -16.88
CA PRO A 853 -54.52 11.65 -17.83
C PRO A 853 -53.14 11.13 -17.43
N THR A 854 -52.27 10.89 -18.43
CA THR A 854 -50.84 10.67 -18.17
C THR A 854 -50.20 11.96 -17.66
N ALA A 855 -49.03 11.87 -17.01
CA ALA A 855 -48.33 13.05 -16.49
C ALA A 855 -48.04 14.09 -17.60
N ILE A 856 -47.66 13.65 -18.79
CA ILE A 856 -47.43 14.52 -19.96
C ILE A 856 -48.73 15.24 -20.37
N ARG A 857 -49.84 14.51 -20.51
CA ARG A 857 -51.14 15.11 -20.85
C ARG A 857 -51.65 16.06 -19.77
N ALA A 858 -51.42 15.73 -18.50
CA ALA A 858 -51.79 16.61 -17.39
C ALA A 858 -51.00 17.94 -17.42
N LEU A 859 -49.72 17.94 -17.85
CA LEU A 859 -48.94 19.17 -18.02
C LEU A 859 -49.46 20.09 -19.13
N GLU A 860 -50.16 19.54 -20.12
CA GLU A 860 -50.75 20.31 -21.22
C GLU A 860 -52.06 21.02 -20.84
N HIS A 861 -52.59 20.74 -19.64
CA HIS A 861 -53.85 21.26 -19.15
C HIS A 861 -53.88 22.80 -19.08
N ASN A 862 -55.03 23.40 -19.36
CA ASN A 862 -55.22 24.86 -19.35
C ASN A 862 -54.90 25.51 -18.00
N PHE A 863 -54.94 24.74 -16.91
CA PHE A 863 -54.50 25.19 -15.58
C PHE A 863 -53.06 25.73 -15.57
N PHE A 864 -52.19 25.23 -16.45
CA PHE A 864 -50.79 25.68 -16.60
C PHE A 864 -50.60 26.74 -17.70
N ARG A 865 -51.59 26.93 -18.58
CA ARG A 865 -51.57 27.93 -19.66
C ARG A 865 -52.17 29.24 -19.12
N ARG A 866 -51.44 30.35 -19.15
CA ARG A 866 -51.86 31.66 -18.62
C ARG A 866 -53.01 32.32 -19.44
N ILE A 867 -54.20 31.73 -19.45
CA ILE A 867 -55.39 32.24 -20.16
C ILE A 867 -56.57 32.34 -19.17
N ASP A 868 -57.45 33.33 -19.36
CA ASP A 868 -58.58 33.70 -18.49
C ASP A 868 -59.26 32.50 -17.78
N HIS A 869 -59.24 32.53 -16.45
CA HIS A 869 -59.61 31.43 -15.54
C HIS A 869 -61.12 31.09 -15.47
N THR A 870 -61.92 31.64 -16.39
CA THR A 870 -63.39 31.62 -16.35
C THR A 870 -64.04 30.58 -17.27
N SER A 871 -63.30 29.94 -18.20
CA SER A 871 -63.83 28.82 -18.98
C SER A 871 -62.79 27.73 -19.27
N CYS A 872 -62.80 26.66 -18.48
CA CYS A 872 -62.12 25.41 -18.84
C CYS A 872 -63.09 24.51 -19.62
N THR A 873 -62.92 24.41 -20.94
CA THR A 873 -63.53 23.36 -21.76
C THR A 873 -62.43 22.63 -22.53
N VAL A 874 -62.12 21.41 -22.12
CA VAL A 874 -61.34 20.47 -22.93
C VAL A 874 -62.18 19.20 -23.07
N THR A 875 -62.70 18.96 -24.28
CA THR A 875 -63.22 17.66 -24.66
C THR A 875 -62.02 16.79 -25.04
N TRP A 876 -61.64 15.85 -24.19
CA TRP A 876 -60.70 14.79 -24.54
C TRP A 876 -61.35 13.96 -25.66
N SER A 877 -60.77 13.95 -26.86
CA SER A 877 -61.33 13.22 -28.00
C SER A 877 -61.33 11.71 -27.72
N SER A 878 -62.44 11.04 -27.99
CA SER A 878 -62.63 9.59 -27.75
C SER A 878 -61.73 8.70 -28.61
N THR A 879 -61.05 9.27 -29.60
CA THR A 879 -60.21 8.56 -30.57
C THR A 879 -58.73 8.49 -30.18
N ASP A 880 -58.26 9.33 -29.25
CA ASP A 880 -56.85 9.37 -28.81
C ASP A 880 -56.59 8.62 -27.49
N ILE A 881 -57.58 7.84 -27.03
CA ILE A 881 -57.53 6.98 -25.83
C ILE A 881 -56.94 5.59 -26.18
N ALA A 882 -56.88 5.24 -27.47
CA ALA A 882 -56.46 3.92 -27.94
C ALA A 882 -54.93 3.68 -27.96
N GLU A 883 -54.09 4.73 -28.02
CA GLU A 883 -52.62 4.54 -28.00
C GLU A 883 -52.06 4.21 -26.60
N ALA A 884 -52.85 4.43 -25.54
CA ALA A 884 -52.52 3.98 -24.19
C ALA A 884 -52.92 2.51 -23.92
N THR A 885 -53.56 1.83 -24.87
CA THR A 885 -54.08 0.44 -24.72
C THR A 885 -53.32 -0.62 -25.53
N ALA A 886 -52.20 -0.29 -26.17
CA ALA A 886 -51.46 -1.23 -27.04
C ALA A 886 -50.66 -2.34 -26.30
N ALA A 887 -50.93 -2.64 -25.02
CA ALA A 887 -50.26 -3.71 -24.27
C ALA A 887 -51.25 -4.61 -23.49
N VAL A 888 -52.39 -4.93 -24.10
CA VAL A 888 -53.23 -6.05 -23.65
C VAL A 888 -53.54 -6.94 -24.86
N PRO A 889 -52.85 -8.09 -25.04
CA PRO A 889 -53.27 -9.06 -26.04
C PRO A 889 -54.53 -9.79 -25.57
N ASN A 890 -55.46 -9.96 -26.52
CA ASN A 890 -56.68 -10.78 -26.43
C ASN A 890 -56.43 -12.14 -25.77
N LEU A 891 -57.31 -12.50 -24.83
CA LEU A 891 -57.37 -13.80 -24.20
C LEU A 891 -58.34 -14.69 -25.00
N ASP A 892 -57.87 -15.28 -26.09
CA ASP A 892 -58.54 -16.39 -26.74
C ASP A 892 -57.57 -17.58 -26.82
N ALA A 893 -58.12 -18.75 -26.47
CA ALA A 893 -57.59 -20.10 -26.67
C ALA A 893 -56.95 -20.81 -25.46
N TYR A 894 -57.64 -21.91 -25.13
CA TYR A 894 -57.19 -23.19 -24.56
C TYR A 894 -57.80 -23.61 -23.21
N THR A 895 -58.67 -24.59 -23.41
CA THR A 895 -59.54 -25.42 -22.59
C THR A 895 -58.82 -26.51 -21.80
N ASP A 896 -59.51 -26.90 -20.73
CA ASP A 896 -59.68 -28.24 -20.13
C ASP A 896 -58.48 -28.99 -19.52
N GLY A 897 -58.70 -29.42 -18.27
CA GLY A 897 -57.87 -30.41 -17.57
C GLY A 897 -58.14 -30.48 -16.06
N ASP A 898 -59.36 -30.87 -15.70
CA ASP A 898 -59.88 -31.41 -14.42
C ASP A 898 -58.94 -31.53 -13.19
N PHE A 899 -59.42 -31.06 -12.02
CA PHE A 899 -59.67 -31.95 -10.87
C PHE A 899 -60.74 -31.36 -9.94
N ILE A 900 -61.61 -32.27 -9.49
CA ILE A 900 -62.93 -32.09 -8.89
C ILE A 900 -62.86 -31.73 -7.40
N PHE A 901 -63.67 -30.76 -6.96
CA PHE A 901 -64.22 -30.67 -5.60
C PHE A 901 -65.75 -30.57 -5.70
N ASN A 902 -66.48 -31.58 -5.21
CA ASN A 902 -67.90 -31.50 -4.82
C ASN A 902 -67.94 -31.47 -3.29
N SER A 903 -68.49 -30.40 -2.72
CA SER A 903 -69.85 -30.26 -2.12
C SER A 903 -69.88 -30.82 -0.68
N ASP A 904 -70.27 -30.07 0.34
CA ASP A 904 -71.62 -29.51 0.49
C ASP A 904 -71.67 -28.15 1.18
N ASP A 905 -72.80 -27.48 0.90
CA ASP A 905 -73.17 -26.10 1.16
C ASP A 905 -73.28 -25.69 2.64
N ASP A 906 -72.66 -24.57 3.00
CA ASP A 906 -73.09 -23.72 4.12
C ASP A 906 -73.87 -22.53 3.58
N GLN A 907 -75.14 -22.76 3.25
CA GLN A 907 -76.11 -21.71 2.96
C GLN A 907 -77.19 -21.70 4.04
N LYS A 908 -77.13 -20.68 4.91
CA LYS A 908 -78.19 -20.03 5.73
C LYS A 908 -77.55 -19.57 7.03
N ILE A 909 -76.88 -18.41 7.03
CA ILE A 909 -77.52 -17.10 7.26
C ILE A 909 -78.71 -17.23 8.22
N GLU A 910 -78.48 -16.69 9.41
CA GLU A 910 -79.50 -16.16 10.32
C GLU A 910 -80.59 -17.13 10.74
N ASN A 911 -80.26 -17.94 11.75
CA ASN A 911 -81.06 -18.13 12.97
C ASN A 911 -80.25 -19.13 13.79
N ILE A 912 -79.50 -18.72 14.80
CA ILE A 912 -80.01 -18.60 16.17
C ILE A 912 -79.15 -17.55 16.89
N ARG A 913 -79.62 -16.30 16.89
CA ARG A 913 -79.42 -15.42 18.04
C ARG A 913 -80.22 -16.02 19.20
N SER A 914 -79.64 -15.95 20.40
CA SER A 914 -80.18 -16.38 21.70
C SER A 914 -80.10 -17.89 22.01
N ARG A 915 -78.91 -18.35 22.42
CA ARG A 915 -78.67 -19.16 23.63
C ARG A 915 -77.17 -19.46 23.81
N ASN A 916 -76.46 -18.50 24.40
CA ASN A 916 -75.30 -18.62 25.31
C ASN A 916 -74.53 -17.29 25.31
N ASN A 917 -74.88 -16.43 26.26
CA ASN A 917 -74.18 -15.17 26.55
C ASN A 917 -73.06 -15.44 27.57
N SER A 918 -71.81 -15.40 27.13
CA SER A 918 -70.72 -14.64 27.76
C SER A 918 -69.46 -14.77 26.90
N MET A 919 -69.12 -13.73 26.15
CA MET A 919 -67.77 -13.59 25.58
C MET A 919 -67.36 -12.12 25.67
N ASP A 920 -66.61 -11.84 26.73
CA ASP A 920 -65.67 -10.73 26.79
C ASP A 920 -64.61 -10.93 25.71
N VAL A 921 -64.51 -9.98 24.78
CA VAL A 921 -63.38 -9.82 23.88
C VAL A 921 -62.56 -8.64 24.41
N GLY A 922 -61.46 -8.97 25.08
CA GLY A 922 -60.53 -8.01 25.69
C GLY A 922 -59.10 -8.21 25.19
N TYR A 923 -58.57 -7.14 24.59
CA TYR A 923 -57.19 -6.82 24.24
C TYR A 923 -56.09 -7.30 25.21
N TYR A 924 -54.85 -7.45 24.70
CA TYR A 924 -53.57 -6.82 25.13
C TYR A 924 -52.39 -7.50 24.38
N TYR A 925 -51.59 -6.80 23.57
CA TYR A 925 -50.34 -6.06 23.88
C TYR A 925 -49.32 -6.80 24.75
N GLN A 926 -48.07 -6.88 24.24
CA GLN A 926 -46.75 -6.79 24.91
C GLN A 926 -45.73 -7.76 24.25
N SER A 927 -44.76 -7.26 23.48
CA SER A 927 -43.43 -6.78 23.92
C SER A 927 -42.67 -7.81 24.74
N TRP A 928 -41.58 -8.39 24.22
CA TRP A 928 -40.58 -9.03 25.09
C TRP A 928 -39.15 -8.75 24.64
N SER A 929 -38.47 -8.05 25.55
CA SER A 929 -37.04 -7.90 25.75
C SER A 929 -36.42 -9.19 26.33
N SER A 930 -35.12 -9.37 26.02
CA SER A 930 -34.05 -10.06 26.76
C SER A 930 -34.39 -11.00 27.93
N SER A 931 -33.94 -12.26 27.86
CA SER A 931 -32.93 -12.83 28.78
C SER A 931 -32.74 -14.35 28.57
N ASN A 932 -31.46 -14.74 28.49
CA ASN A 932 -30.76 -15.95 28.92
C ASN A 932 -31.40 -17.35 29.00
N ASP A 933 -30.48 -18.29 28.69
CA ASP A 933 -30.32 -19.67 29.15
C ASP A 933 -30.92 -20.82 28.33
N GLY A 934 -30.01 -21.73 27.97
CA GLY A 934 -30.22 -23.15 28.19
C GLY A 934 -30.56 -24.01 26.98
N GLN A 935 -29.52 -24.61 26.40
CA GLN A 935 -29.44 -26.01 25.92
C GLN A 935 -30.74 -26.70 25.45
N HIS A 936 -30.76 -27.16 24.20
CA HIS A 936 -30.61 -28.60 23.90
C HIS A 936 -30.46 -28.86 22.40
N MET A 937 -29.51 -29.75 22.10
CA MET A 937 -29.26 -30.40 20.81
C MET A 937 -30.53 -31.00 20.20
N LEU A 938 -30.62 -30.99 18.87
CA LEU A 938 -31.06 -32.17 18.11
C LEU A 938 -30.39 -32.19 16.74
N THR A 939 -29.80 -33.35 16.48
CA THR A 939 -28.98 -33.78 15.36
C THR A 939 -29.75 -33.94 14.06
N ILE A 940 -29.05 -33.58 12.97
CA ILE A 940 -28.94 -34.24 11.67
C ILE A 940 -29.93 -35.38 11.43
N ASP A 941 -30.73 -35.26 10.37
CA ASP A 941 -30.88 -36.41 9.49
C ASP A 941 -30.86 -36.06 8.00
N SER A 942 -30.35 -37.04 7.29
CA SER A 942 -29.73 -37.01 5.99
C SER A 942 -30.71 -37.48 4.91
N HIS A 943 -30.67 -36.91 3.72
CA HIS A 943 -30.96 -37.68 2.50
C HIS A 943 -30.17 -37.14 1.29
N ARG A 944 -29.25 -38.00 0.84
CA ARG A 944 -28.49 -37.93 -0.40
C ARG A 944 -29.41 -38.30 -1.57
N SER A 945 -29.26 -37.59 -2.68
CA SER A 945 -29.38 -38.18 -4.01
C SER A 945 -28.22 -37.70 -4.87
N SER A 946 -27.46 -38.68 -5.34
CA SER A 946 -26.21 -38.61 -6.07
C SER A 946 -26.46 -38.64 -7.58
N VAL A 947 -25.84 -37.73 -8.33
CA VAL A 947 -25.44 -38.00 -9.71
C VAL A 947 -24.01 -37.50 -9.88
N ALA A 948 -23.12 -38.44 -10.22
CA ALA A 948 -21.68 -38.30 -10.33
C ALA A 948 -21.27 -37.77 -11.71
N GLY A 949 -20.18 -36.99 -11.73
CA GLY A 949 -19.48 -36.56 -12.93
C GLY A 949 -18.16 -35.91 -12.52
N ASP A 950 -17.06 -36.60 -12.78
CA ASP A 950 -15.73 -36.40 -12.20
C ASP A 950 -15.02 -35.10 -12.60
N VAL A 951 -14.26 -34.56 -11.63
CA VAL A 951 -13.34 -33.42 -11.74
C VAL A 951 -11.89 -33.94 -11.78
N PRO A 952 -11.04 -33.55 -12.75
CA PRO A 952 -9.60 -33.77 -12.66
C PRO A 952 -8.90 -32.66 -11.87
N GLN A 953 -8.11 -33.07 -10.87
CA GLN A 953 -7.17 -32.27 -10.10
C GLN A 953 -5.81 -32.23 -10.81
N SER A 954 -5.41 -31.11 -11.43
CA SER A 954 -4.00 -30.74 -11.74
C SER A 954 -3.93 -29.53 -12.69
N PRO A 955 -3.01 -28.54 -12.50
CA PRO A 955 -2.89 -27.36 -13.37
C PRO A 955 -2.18 -27.55 -14.72
N ILE A 956 -1.92 -28.77 -15.20
CA ILE A 956 -1.03 -29.00 -16.36
C ILE A 956 -1.73 -29.33 -17.68
N ASP A 957 -3.03 -29.64 -17.71
CA ASP A 957 -3.69 -30.08 -18.96
C ASP A 957 -4.56 -29.02 -19.68
N ILE A 958 -4.61 -27.77 -19.20
CA ILE A 958 -5.39 -26.69 -19.84
C ILE A 958 -4.67 -26.09 -21.08
N VAL A 959 -3.36 -26.28 -21.21
CA VAL A 959 -2.56 -25.70 -22.30
C VAL A 959 -2.68 -26.50 -23.61
N SER A 960 -3.18 -27.74 -23.59
CA SER A 960 -3.34 -28.56 -24.81
C SER A 960 -4.71 -28.42 -25.49
N TRP A 961 -5.70 -27.82 -24.84
CA TRP A 961 -7.05 -27.63 -25.41
C TRP A 961 -7.26 -26.25 -26.06
N TRP A 962 -6.31 -25.32 -25.92
CA TRP A 962 -6.39 -23.95 -26.44
C TRP A 962 -5.62 -23.71 -27.75
N LEU A 963 -4.84 -24.70 -28.22
CA LEU A 963 -4.00 -24.56 -29.43
C LEU A 963 -4.66 -25.01 -30.74
N ASP A 964 -5.89 -25.51 -30.72
CA ASP A 964 -6.52 -26.18 -31.87
C ASP A 964 -7.93 -25.65 -32.25
N SER A 965 -8.16 -24.34 -32.27
CA SER A 965 -9.33 -23.80 -32.98
C SER A 965 -9.15 -22.41 -33.60
N PRO A 966 -9.70 -22.16 -34.81
CA PRO A 966 -9.26 -21.09 -35.69
C PRO A 966 -10.33 -20.00 -35.83
N HIS A 967 -10.21 -18.87 -35.12
CA HIS A 967 -10.89 -17.63 -35.51
C HIS A 967 -10.06 -16.42 -35.09
N LYS A 968 -9.25 -15.92 -36.03
CA LYS A 968 -8.75 -14.55 -36.06
C LYS A 968 -9.80 -13.70 -36.78
N GLU A 969 -10.21 -12.58 -36.19
CA GLU A 969 -10.29 -11.24 -36.82
C GLU A 969 -10.97 -10.22 -35.89
N ASN A 970 -10.36 -9.03 -35.82
CA ASN A 970 -10.84 -7.74 -35.31
C ASN A 970 -10.97 -7.50 -33.78
N LEU A 971 -9.87 -7.08 -33.15
CA LEU A 971 -9.62 -5.70 -32.66
C LEU A 971 -8.26 -5.60 -31.95
#